data_AF-A0A955BX59-F1
#
_entry.id   AF-A0A955BX59-F1
#
_cell.length_a   1.000
_cell.length_b   1.000
_cell.length_c   1.000
_cell.angle_alpha   90.00
_cell.angle_beta   90.00
_cell.angle_gamma   90.00
#
_symmetry.space_group_name_H-M   'P 1'
#
loop_
_entity.id
_entity.type
_entity.pdbx_description
1 polymer ?
#
loop_
_entity_poly.entity_id
_entity_poly.type
_entity_poly.pdbx_seq_one_letter_code
_entity_poly.pdbx_strand_id
1 'polypeptide(L)'
;GSTSGSWSNSLNWRGGVTPDGIGHVANFAAQTSGPHSISLSSNHTVGTVNFRGFSSYTVAGVGAATLTLDDVAGESATLNVAEGTHTIAAPIAAIDPLEVNVTPIAGRLSLGGRVTAPGLNKYGAGTLELNGANSVISGSVFVKRGSLRVSGSVTANSFSSVGQILSETGRLYVEGSGRFTSNGDLNIGDTGSNTNPATGTLSISDQANVTVGTGGGFYVGSGFFANTRAEGTVFQSGGTLNVNRPADGSFIVGGRNSAAANVVYNLSGGTVNASTNVFIGGRGDGAVDQSGGTFNASQFLSIARFGGSLGNWEVTGGALNQTNANTWLLVGEEGQGVLTIDDLGQVNVSGILRLGYQGSASGTINLDGGALTTRVIAAGDGAATLNFNGGALRAGSNNATFMQGGINANVKSGGAVIDTQAFSITLARPLLHDPLLGVAPDGGLTKQGAGALTLTGNNTYTGGTVVDGGTLLANNPSGSATGSGGVIVNDGATFGGAGSSAGLTTVNSGGTLAPGASAGRLTVDAVQFIPGATFLAEVTSAGAVPGVDYDQLFVNGAATLGGNLVVDLAGGTTPAAEDSFSILTAGSLNGEFANVTDGGFVNELNGQGAFRVRYSSIPNDVVLTDYQSVRFLAGDYNGDGTVNAADYTVWRDNLGAPASTLINDPNLTSIGAEQFATWRDNYGVSLPPIGFAIGAQAPEPRSLLLALALAFPALRRR
;
A
#
# COMPACT_ATOMS: atom_id res chain seq x y z
N GLY A 1 -37.27 48.66 8.10
CA GLY A 1 -36.52 49.08 6.91
C GLY A 1 -37.36 48.94 5.67
N SER A 2 -37.62 50.03 4.95
CA SER A 2 -38.15 49.99 3.57
C SER A 2 -37.21 50.60 2.52
N THR A 3 -36.04 51.13 2.90
CA THR A 3 -35.11 51.83 1.99
C THR A 3 -33.67 51.73 2.47
N SER A 4 -32.70 51.95 1.57
CA SER A 4 -31.28 52.12 1.91
C SER A 4 -31.05 53.31 2.85
N GLY A 5 -30.04 53.24 3.71
CA GLY A 5 -29.66 54.36 4.59
C GLY A 5 -29.07 53.92 5.94
N SER A 6 -28.91 54.89 6.86
CA SER A 6 -28.41 54.61 8.22
C SER A 6 -29.42 53.82 9.06
N TRP A 7 -28.92 52.81 9.80
CA TRP A 7 -29.71 52.09 10.80
C TRP A 7 -30.28 53.04 11.85
N SER A 8 -29.50 54.04 12.27
CA SER A 8 -29.87 54.98 13.34
C SER A 8 -30.94 55.99 12.93
N ASN A 9 -31.23 56.14 11.62
CA ASN A 9 -32.29 57.03 11.14
C ASN A 9 -33.67 56.39 11.35
N SER A 10 -34.43 56.91 12.32
CA SER A 10 -35.74 56.39 12.69
C SER A 10 -36.78 56.42 11.56
N LEU A 11 -36.62 57.32 10.57
CA LEU A 11 -37.49 57.38 9.39
C LEU A 11 -37.38 56.15 8.48
N ASN A 12 -36.30 55.36 8.61
CA ASN A 12 -36.13 54.10 7.87
C ASN A 12 -36.94 52.94 8.48
N TRP A 13 -37.57 53.13 9.64
CA TRP A 13 -38.29 52.10 10.38
C TRP A 13 -39.78 52.40 10.50
N ARG A 14 -40.62 51.37 10.31
CA ARG A 14 -42.07 51.51 10.45
C ARG A 14 -42.39 51.91 11.90
N GLY A 15 -43.17 52.97 12.07
CA GLY A 15 -43.49 53.53 13.40
C GLY A 15 -42.52 54.60 13.88
N GLY A 16 -41.47 54.93 13.12
CA GLY A 16 -40.55 56.02 13.47
C GLY A 16 -39.67 55.73 14.69
N VAL A 17 -39.44 54.45 15.01
CA VAL A 17 -38.61 54.00 16.14
C VAL A 17 -37.49 53.12 15.60
N THR A 18 -36.25 53.47 15.92
CA THR A 18 -35.07 52.68 15.59
C THR A 18 -35.03 51.42 16.47
N PRO A 19 -34.93 50.20 15.90
CA PRO A 19 -34.67 48.99 16.67
C PRO A 19 -33.28 49.04 17.26
N ASP A 20 -33.21 49.33 18.56
CA ASP A 20 -31.98 49.35 19.35
C ASP A 20 -32.28 49.08 20.83
N GLY A 21 -32.14 47.83 21.27
CA GLY A 21 -32.47 47.35 22.61
C GLY A 21 -32.66 45.83 22.68
N ILE A 22 -32.56 45.28 23.89
CA ILE A 22 -32.76 43.86 24.18
C ILE A 22 -34.16 43.43 23.73
N GLY A 23 -34.25 42.33 22.97
CA GLY A 23 -35.52 41.79 22.44
C GLY A 23 -36.19 42.63 21.35
N HIS A 24 -35.59 43.74 20.92
CA HIS A 24 -36.12 44.51 19.80
C HIS A 24 -36.04 43.74 18.49
N VAL A 25 -37.01 44.00 17.60
CA VAL A 25 -37.14 43.30 16.32
C VAL A 25 -36.87 44.25 15.15
N ALA A 26 -35.80 44.00 14.40
CA ALA A 26 -35.51 44.68 13.13
C ALA A 26 -36.18 43.96 11.95
N ASN A 27 -37.18 44.58 11.33
CA ASN A 27 -37.86 44.04 10.16
C ASN A 27 -37.45 44.77 8.86
N PHE A 28 -36.87 44.04 7.91
CA PHE A 28 -36.65 44.46 6.52
C PHE A 28 -37.81 43.96 5.64
N ALA A 29 -38.55 44.89 5.03
CA ALA A 29 -39.86 44.66 4.45
C ALA A 29 -39.83 44.01 3.05
N ALA A 30 -40.95 43.38 2.68
CA ALA A 30 -41.16 42.68 1.41
C ALA A 30 -41.44 43.58 0.18
N GLN A 31 -41.90 44.81 0.40
CA GLN A 31 -42.51 45.66 -0.64
C GLN A 31 -41.55 46.68 -1.25
N THR A 32 -40.32 46.27 -1.59
CA THR A 32 -39.29 47.18 -2.10
C THR A 32 -38.61 46.55 -3.33
N SER A 33 -38.27 47.35 -4.35
CA SER A 33 -37.56 46.89 -5.55
C SER A 33 -36.08 47.24 -5.52
N GLY A 34 -35.23 46.27 -5.86
CA GLY A 34 -33.78 46.45 -6.02
C GLY A 34 -32.96 46.23 -4.73
N PRO A 35 -31.62 46.21 -4.84
CA PRO A 35 -30.75 45.98 -3.69
C PRO A 35 -30.74 47.17 -2.71
N HIS A 36 -30.65 46.88 -1.41
CA HIS A 36 -30.65 47.87 -0.34
C HIS A 36 -29.38 47.78 0.52
N SER A 37 -28.79 48.93 0.84
CA SER A 37 -27.63 49.03 1.73
C SER A 37 -27.99 49.76 3.02
N ILE A 38 -27.72 49.12 4.15
CA ILE A 38 -27.99 49.63 5.49
C ILE A 38 -26.66 49.87 6.20
N SER A 39 -26.35 51.10 6.56
CA SER A 39 -25.09 51.44 7.25
C SER A 39 -25.27 51.46 8.77
N LEU A 40 -24.47 50.67 9.48
CA LEU A 40 -24.36 50.65 10.93
C LEU A 40 -23.26 51.64 11.35
N SER A 41 -23.62 52.86 11.76
CA SER A 41 -22.66 53.93 12.13
C SER A 41 -22.16 53.84 13.58
N SER A 42 -22.85 53.06 14.41
CA SER A 42 -22.52 52.77 15.81
C SER A 42 -22.97 51.34 16.13
N ASN A 43 -22.61 50.83 17.31
CA ASN A 43 -23.17 49.56 17.77
C ASN A 43 -24.70 49.68 17.93
N HIS A 44 -25.41 48.61 17.59
CA HIS A 44 -26.85 48.50 17.80
C HIS A 44 -27.19 47.12 18.34
N THR A 45 -28.14 47.05 19.28
CA THR A 45 -28.60 45.80 19.88
C THR A 45 -30.00 45.46 19.39
N VAL A 46 -30.25 44.21 19.01
CA VAL A 46 -31.60 43.69 18.69
C VAL A 46 -31.69 42.22 19.09
N GLY A 47 -32.88 41.73 19.45
CA GLY A 47 -33.09 40.29 19.66
C GLY A 47 -33.31 39.53 18.35
N THR A 48 -34.00 40.16 17.40
CA THR A 48 -34.38 39.51 16.14
C THR A 48 -34.16 40.40 14.92
N VAL A 49 -33.63 39.83 13.84
CA VAL A 49 -33.58 40.44 12.50
C VAL A 49 -34.35 39.59 11.50
N ASN A 50 -35.32 40.20 10.81
CA ASN A 50 -36.14 39.53 9.80
C ASN A 50 -35.93 40.16 8.42
N PHE A 51 -35.53 39.34 7.45
CA PHE A 51 -35.56 39.64 6.03
C PHE A 51 -36.78 38.99 5.39
N ARG A 52 -37.77 39.81 4.99
CA ARG A 52 -39.09 39.32 4.58
C ARG A 52 -39.37 39.40 3.07
N GLY A 53 -38.40 39.80 2.25
CA GLY A 53 -38.64 40.06 0.82
C GLY A 53 -37.51 39.58 -0.09
N PHE A 54 -37.84 39.38 -1.36
CA PHE A 54 -36.89 38.99 -2.41
C PHE A 54 -35.72 39.97 -2.63
N SER A 55 -35.93 41.27 -2.38
CA SER A 55 -34.91 42.29 -2.58
C SER A 55 -33.76 42.12 -1.60
N SER A 56 -32.52 42.08 -2.11
CA SER A 56 -31.34 41.86 -1.27
C SER A 56 -31.08 43.03 -0.33
N TYR A 57 -30.74 42.73 0.92
CA TYR A 57 -30.34 43.72 1.91
C TYR A 57 -28.90 43.44 2.35
N THR A 58 -28.07 44.47 2.42
CA THR A 58 -26.71 44.43 2.95
C THR A 58 -26.61 45.32 4.17
N VAL A 59 -26.41 44.74 5.35
CA VAL A 59 -26.15 45.47 6.59
C VAL A 59 -24.62 45.58 6.78
N ALA A 60 -24.06 46.76 6.57
CA ALA A 60 -22.62 47.01 6.60
C ALA A 60 -22.23 47.90 7.78
N GLY A 61 -21.20 47.49 8.53
CA GLY A 61 -20.63 48.30 9.60
C GLY A 61 -19.72 49.39 9.04
N VAL A 62 -19.81 50.60 9.59
CA VAL A 62 -18.82 51.66 9.36
C VAL A 62 -17.78 51.58 10.47
N GLY A 63 -16.51 51.35 10.13
CA GLY A 63 -15.46 51.12 11.12
C GLY A 63 -15.65 49.82 11.89
N ALA A 64 -15.62 49.88 13.23
CA ALA A 64 -15.75 48.72 14.13
C ALA A 64 -17.19 48.48 14.64
N ALA A 65 -18.18 49.15 14.05
CA ALA A 65 -19.58 49.07 14.49
C ALA A 65 -20.11 47.63 14.40
N THR A 66 -20.63 47.12 15.52
CA THR A 66 -21.07 45.72 15.69
C THR A 66 -22.59 45.64 15.85
N LEU A 67 -23.21 44.65 15.22
CA LEU A 67 -24.60 44.30 15.48
C LEU A 67 -24.64 43.31 16.64
N THR A 68 -25.11 43.76 17.80
CA THR A 68 -25.29 42.91 18.98
C THR A 68 -26.64 42.19 18.89
N LEU A 69 -26.62 40.88 19.07
CA LEU A 69 -27.83 40.05 19.06
C LEU A 69 -28.13 39.58 20.49
N ASP A 70 -29.15 40.17 21.12
CA ASP A 70 -29.48 40.01 22.54
C ASP A 70 -31.01 40.08 22.69
N ASP A 71 -31.60 38.94 23.02
CA ASP A 71 -33.04 38.80 23.27
C ASP A 71 -33.33 38.81 24.78
N VAL A 72 -34.58 38.70 25.16
CA VAL A 72 -34.95 38.63 26.58
C VAL A 72 -34.37 37.36 27.20
N ALA A 73 -33.96 37.46 28.47
CA ALA A 73 -33.25 36.38 29.17
C ALA A 73 -33.98 35.03 29.06
N GLY A 74 -33.27 34.01 28.57
CA GLY A 74 -33.78 32.65 28.37
C GLY A 74 -34.27 32.36 26.95
N GLU A 75 -34.38 33.37 26.10
CA GLU A 75 -34.68 33.21 24.68
C GLU A 75 -33.40 33.09 23.84
N SER A 76 -33.56 32.84 22.54
CA SER A 76 -32.47 32.85 21.57
C SER A 76 -32.58 34.05 20.64
N ALA A 77 -31.45 34.67 20.30
CA ALA A 77 -31.45 35.73 19.32
C ALA A 77 -31.57 35.15 17.90
N THR A 78 -32.39 35.77 17.04
CA THR A 78 -32.77 35.16 15.76
C THR A 78 -32.44 36.00 14.52
N LEU A 79 -31.97 35.32 13.47
CA LEU A 79 -31.83 35.86 12.12
C LEU A 79 -32.71 35.07 11.16
N ASN A 80 -33.75 35.69 10.62
CA ASN A 80 -34.73 35.02 9.77
C ASN A 80 -34.67 35.56 8.34
N VAL A 81 -34.59 34.65 7.37
CA VAL A 81 -34.74 34.92 5.94
C VAL A 81 -35.96 34.15 5.44
N ALA A 82 -37.03 34.89 5.17
CA ALA A 82 -38.26 34.32 4.62
C ALA A 82 -38.20 34.19 3.08
N GLU A 83 -37.44 35.05 2.41
CA GLU A 83 -37.28 35.14 0.95
C GLU A 83 -35.91 35.73 0.62
N GLY A 84 -35.43 35.58 -0.62
CA GLY A 84 -34.28 36.35 -1.11
C GLY A 84 -32.89 35.92 -0.63
N THR A 85 -31.89 36.75 -0.98
CA THR A 85 -30.48 36.60 -0.60
C THR A 85 -30.00 37.87 0.07
N HIS A 86 -29.46 37.76 1.28
CA HIS A 86 -29.09 38.91 2.11
C HIS A 86 -27.69 38.77 2.69
N THR A 87 -27.14 39.88 3.13
CA THR A 87 -25.80 39.97 3.70
C THR A 87 -25.80 40.81 4.97
N ILE A 88 -25.15 40.30 6.02
CA ILE A 88 -24.70 41.11 7.15
C ILE A 88 -23.17 41.13 7.09
N ALA A 89 -22.62 42.23 6.57
CA ALA A 89 -21.19 42.45 6.47
C ALA A 89 -20.59 43.01 7.77
N ALA A 90 -21.41 43.62 8.63
CA ALA A 90 -20.98 44.04 9.96
C ALA A 90 -20.60 42.83 10.84
N PRO A 91 -19.65 42.97 11.79
CA PRO A 91 -19.45 42.01 12.85
C PRO A 91 -20.74 41.76 13.65
N ILE A 92 -20.94 40.53 14.09
CA ILE A 92 -22.06 40.11 14.94
C ILE A 92 -21.52 39.65 16.30
N ALA A 93 -22.06 40.21 17.36
CA ALA A 93 -21.83 39.75 18.73
C ALA A 93 -23.16 39.29 19.35
N ALA A 94 -23.45 38.00 19.29
CA ALA A 94 -24.60 37.43 19.98
C ALA A 94 -24.27 37.20 21.46
N ILE A 95 -25.16 37.67 22.33
CA ILE A 95 -25.12 37.45 23.78
C ILE A 95 -25.87 36.16 24.13
N ASP A 96 -26.96 35.88 23.41
CA ASP A 96 -27.74 34.64 23.48
C ASP A 96 -27.34 33.65 22.37
N PRO A 97 -27.70 32.35 22.50
CA PRO A 97 -27.57 31.41 21.39
C PRO A 97 -28.20 31.96 20.11
N LEU A 98 -27.46 31.86 19.01
CA LEU A 98 -27.86 32.43 17.73
C LEU A 98 -28.61 31.38 16.90
N GLU A 99 -29.90 31.63 16.64
CA GLU A 99 -30.68 30.86 15.69
C GLU A 99 -30.75 31.55 14.34
N VAL A 100 -30.39 30.83 13.28
CA VAL A 100 -30.45 31.34 11.91
C VAL A 100 -31.41 30.47 11.10
N ASN A 101 -32.54 31.05 10.71
CA ASN A 101 -33.55 30.36 9.91
C ASN A 101 -33.58 30.94 8.50
N VAL A 102 -33.12 30.16 7.52
CA VAL A 102 -33.20 30.50 6.09
C VAL A 102 -34.23 29.57 5.45
N THR A 103 -35.48 30.04 5.36
CA THR A 103 -36.63 29.17 5.08
C THR A 103 -36.63 28.62 3.65
N PRO A 104 -36.52 29.45 2.59
CA PRO A 104 -36.57 28.94 1.21
C PRO A 104 -35.29 28.18 0.85
N ILE A 105 -35.41 27.10 0.09
CA ILE A 105 -34.26 26.32 -0.37
C ILE A 105 -33.27 27.15 -1.21
N ALA A 106 -33.78 28.12 -1.98
CA ALA A 106 -32.96 29.07 -2.75
C ALA A 106 -32.54 30.31 -1.93
N GLY A 107 -33.00 30.44 -0.69
CA GLY A 107 -32.69 31.56 0.18
C GLY A 107 -31.26 31.49 0.70
N ARG A 108 -30.65 32.65 0.93
CA ARG A 108 -29.26 32.74 1.42
C ARG A 108 -29.08 33.89 2.40
N LEU A 109 -28.35 33.65 3.48
CA LEU A 109 -27.84 34.67 4.38
C LEU A 109 -26.32 34.57 4.46
N SER A 110 -25.62 35.61 4.05
CA SER A 110 -24.16 35.70 4.16
C SER A 110 -23.76 36.57 5.34
N LEU A 111 -22.96 36.02 6.26
CA LEU A 111 -22.35 36.74 7.36
C LEU A 111 -20.87 36.99 7.01
N GLY A 112 -20.59 38.21 6.55
CA GLY A 112 -19.27 38.64 6.09
C GLY A 112 -18.35 39.14 7.22
N GLY A 113 -18.92 39.62 8.32
CA GLY A 113 -18.18 40.03 9.50
C GLY A 113 -17.85 38.86 10.43
N ARG A 114 -16.98 39.10 11.42
CA ARG A 114 -16.72 38.14 12.51
C ARG A 114 -18.01 37.86 13.28
N VAL A 115 -18.29 36.60 13.58
CA VAL A 115 -19.42 36.19 14.43
C VAL A 115 -18.91 35.63 15.76
N THR A 116 -19.43 36.16 16.87
CA THR A 116 -19.27 35.54 18.19
C THR A 116 -20.64 35.20 18.77
N ALA A 117 -20.80 33.99 19.29
CA ALA A 117 -22.05 33.56 19.92
C ALA A 117 -21.82 32.45 20.96
N PRO A 118 -22.68 32.32 21.99
CA PRO A 118 -22.71 31.16 22.88
C PRO A 118 -23.02 29.84 22.17
N GLY A 119 -23.74 29.89 21.05
CA GLY A 119 -24.08 28.73 20.21
C GLY A 119 -24.62 29.21 18.87
N LEU A 120 -24.61 28.34 17.87
CA LEU A 120 -25.13 28.64 16.53
C LEU A 120 -25.99 27.47 16.02
N ASN A 121 -27.28 27.72 15.81
CA ASN A 121 -28.23 26.75 15.28
C ASN A 121 -28.72 27.20 13.90
N LYS A 122 -28.47 26.39 12.88
CA LYS A 122 -28.93 26.64 11.51
C LYS A 122 -30.19 25.82 11.20
N TYR A 123 -31.29 26.51 10.94
CA TYR A 123 -32.60 26.00 10.53
C TYR A 123 -33.00 26.45 9.11
N GLY A 124 -34.12 25.90 8.62
CA GLY A 124 -34.67 26.21 7.30
C GLY A 124 -33.91 25.53 6.16
N ALA A 125 -34.55 25.38 4.99
CA ALA A 125 -34.00 24.61 3.88
C ALA A 125 -32.85 25.32 3.13
N GLY A 126 -32.74 26.64 3.26
CA GLY A 126 -31.76 27.45 2.55
C GLY A 126 -30.37 27.46 3.17
N THR A 127 -29.55 28.42 2.73
CA THR A 127 -28.11 28.46 3.01
C THR A 127 -27.73 29.60 3.96
N LEU A 128 -26.97 29.29 5.00
CA LEU A 128 -26.20 30.26 5.78
C LEU A 128 -24.74 30.18 5.36
N GLU A 129 -24.08 31.33 5.24
CA GLU A 129 -22.66 31.39 4.91
C GLU A 129 -21.88 32.20 5.93
N LEU A 130 -20.76 31.63 6.36
CA LEU A 130 -19.81 32.26 7.25
C LEU A 130 -18.54 32.55 6.46
N ASN A 131 -18.43 33.80 6.02
CA ASN A 131 -17.33 34.30 5.18
C ASN A 131 -16.34 35.12 6.00
N GLY A 132 -16.75 35.59 7.18
CA GLY A 132 -15.89 36.33 8.09
C GLY A 132 -14.75 35.51 8.68
N ALA A 133 -13.61 36.15 8.90
CA ALA A 133 -12.48 35.57 9.59
C ALA A 133 -12.68 35.54 11.10
N ASN A 134 -12.19 34.47 11.73
CA ASN A 134 -12.04 34.28 13.18
C ASN A 134 -13.36 34.34 13.95
N SER A 135 -14.41 33.75 13.38
CA SER A 135 -15.68 33.55 14.08
C SER A 135 -15.47 32.52 15.20
N VAL A 136 -15.92 32.86 16.41
CA VAL A 136 -15.73 32.03 17.61
C VAL A 136 -17.08 31.79 18.25
N ILE A 137 -17.51 30.54 18.22
CA ILE A 137 -18.73 30.07 18.87
C ILE A 137 -18.29 29.38 20.15
N SER A 138 -18.58 29.97 21.31
CA SER A 138 -18.08 29.45 22.59
C SER A 138 -18.72 28.12 23.00
N GLY A 139 -19.88 27.80 22.42
CA GLY A 139 -20.54 26.50 22.56
C GLY A 139 -20.60 25.75 21.23
N SER A 140 -21.76 25.15 20.97
CA SER A 140 -21.96 24.22 19.86
C SER A 140 -22.37 24.91 18.56
N VAL A 141 -22.03 24.28 17.44
CA VAL A 141 -22.55 24.63 16.10
C VAL A 141 -23.40 23.46 15.60
N PHE A 142 -24.69 23.69 15.41
CA PHE A 142 -25.63 22.71 14.87
C PHE A 142 -26.17 23.13 13.51
N VAL A 143 -25.93 22.31 12.49
CA VAL A 143 -26.59 22.41 11.20
C VAL A 143 -27.77 21.46 11.19
N LYS A 144 -28.90 21.95 11.67
CA LYS A 144 -30.11 21.14 11.83
C LYS A 144 -30.82 20.94 10.49
N ARG A 145 -30.98 22.00 9.69
CA ARG A 145 -31.60 21.93 8.36
C ARG A 145 -30.92 22.82 7.34
N GLY A 146 -30.98 22.39 6.08
CA GLY A 146 -30.41 23.14 4.96
C GLY A 146 -28.89 23.12 4.99
N SER A 147 -28.27 24.22 4.56
CA SER A 147 -26.83 24.28 4.35
C SER A 147 -26.16 25.36 5.21
N LEU A 148 -24.98 25.02 5.74
CA LEU A 148 -23.98 25.94 6.26
C LEU A 148 -22.76 25.88 5.34
N ARG A 149 -22.33 27.02 4.80
CA ARG A 149 -21.09 27.13 4.01
C ARG A 149 -20.06 27.95 4.77
N VAL A 150 -18.82 27.46 4.84
CA VAL A 150 -17.71 28.09 5.54
C VAL A 150 -16.58 28.32 4.55
N SER A 151 -16.39 29.59 4.18
CA SER A 151 -15.24 30.06 3.39
C SER A 151 -14.30 30.94 4.22
N GLY A 152 -14.77 31.47 5.36
CA GLY A 152 -13.97 32.13 6.38
C GLY A 152 -13.38 31.14 7.40
N SER A 153 -13.22 31.56 8.66
CA SER A 153 -12.77 30.66 9.73
C SER A 153 -13.74 30.65 10.91
N VAL A 154 -14.10 29.44 11.35
CA VAL A 154 -15.07 29.16 12.43
C VAL A 154 -14.44 28.21 13.43
N THR A 155 -14.48 28.56 14.71
CA THR A 155 -14.13 27.67 15.82
C THR A 155 -15.35 27.48 16.73
N ALA A 156 -15.82 26.25 16.86
CA ALA A 156 -16.79 25.81 17.85
C ALA A 156 -16.05 25.22 19.06
N ASN A 157 -16.23 25.80 20.24
CA ASN A 157 -15.52 25.40 21.46
C ASN A 157 -16.20 24.24 22.20
N SER A 158 -17.31 23.72 21.67
CA SER A 158 -17.98 22.50 22.12
C SER A 158 -18.09 21.50 20.96
N PHE A 159 -18.96 20.49 21.08
CA PHE A 159 -19.29 19.59 19.99
C PHE A 159 -20.16 20.27 18.93
N SER A 160 -20.01 19.82 17.69
CA SER A 160 -20.74 20.27 16.51
C SER A 160 -21.47 19.09 15.87
N SER A 161 -22.61 19.36 15.24
CA SER A 161 -23.43 18.32 14.63
C SER A 161 -24.09 18.79 13.35
N VAL A 162 -24.09 17.93 12.33
CA VAL A 162 -24.72 18.16 11.03
C VAL A 162 -25.80 17.09 10.87
N GLY A 163 -27.07 17.49 10.96
CA GLY A 163 -28.18 16.56 11.19
C GLY A 163 -28.12 15.97 12.60
N GLN A 164 -28.62 16.70 13.59
CA GLN A 164 -28.42 16.38 15.01
C GLN A 164 -29.45 15.38 15.51
N ILE A 165 -30.73 15.66 15.30
CA ILE A 165 -31.84 14.86 15.84
C ILE A 165 -32.83 14.38 14.76
N LEU A 166 -33.81 13.58 15.16
CA LEU A 166 -34.85 12.97 14.32
C LEU A 166 -35.30 13.86 13.14
N SER A 167 -35.22 13.31 11.92
CA SER A 167 -35.66 13.94 10.67
C SER A 167 -34.94 15.26 10.30
N GLU A 168 -33.88 15.64 11.03
CA GLU A 168 -33.02 16.74 10.63
C GLU A 168 -32.11 16.33 9.48
N THR A 169 -31.99 17.21 8.47
CA THR A 169 -31.12 17.01 7.29
C THR A 169 -30.24 18.23 7.11
N GLY A 170 -29.01 18.14 7.62
CA GLY A 170 -28.02 19.21 7.59
C GLY A 170 -26.92 18.97 6.55
N ARG A 171 -26.37 20.07 6.02
CA ARG A 171 -25.19 20.03 5.14
C ARG A 171 -24.16 21.08 5.56
N LEU A 172 -22.92 20.66 5.77
CA LEU A 172 -21.79 21.53 6.03
C LEU A 172 -20.83 21.49 4.83
N TYR A 173 -20.56 22.66 4.25
CA TYR A 173 -19.56 22.84 3.21
C TYR A 173 -18.40 23.65 3.80
N VAL A 174 -17.18 23.15 3.68
CA VAL A 174 -15.95 23.90 4.00
C VAL A 174 -15.11 23.93 2.72
N GLU A 175 -14.92 25.13 2.17
CA GLU A 175 -14.50 25.31 0.78
C GLU A 175 -13.49 26.46 0.63
N GLY A 176 -12.82 26.53 -0.53
CA GLY A 176 -11.77 27.51 -0.78
C GLY A 176 -10.61 27.37 0.22
N SER A 177 -10.35 28.43 0.98
CA SER A 177 -9.38 28.42 2.11
C SER A 177 -10.08 28.37 3.48
N GLY A 178 -11.36 27.99 3.51
CA GLY A 178 -12.18 28.00 4.71
C GLY A 178 -11.65 27.07 5.79
N ARG A 179 -11.86 27.44 7.06
CA ARG A 179 -11.47 26.64 8.21
C ARG A 179 -12.64 26.41 9.15
N PHE A 180 -12.90 25.15 9.48
CA PHE A 180 -13.86 24.77 10.52
C PHE A 180 -13.16 23.96 11.60
N THR A 181 -13.22 24.40 12.84
CA THR A 181 -12.65 23.69 14.00
C THR A 181 -13.75 23.36 14.99
N SER A 182 -13.88 22.10 15.36
CA SER A 182 -14.73 21.63 16.47
C SER A 182 -13.82 21.13 17.59
N ASN A 183 -13.84 21.78 18.75
CA ASN A 183 -13.01 21.37 19.89
C ASN A 183 -13.62 20.20 20.69
N GLY A 184 -14.93 19.99 20.56
CA GLY A 184 -15.60 18.73 20.91
C GLY A 184 -15.89 17.89 19.66
N ASP A 185 -16.79 16.91 19.81
CA ASP A 185 -17.14 15.98 18.73
C ASP A 185 -17.61 16.71 17.46
N LEU A 186 -17.37 16.15 16.28
CA LEU A 186 -18.01 16.54 15.03
C LEU A 186 -18.82 15.34 14.50
N ASN A 187 -20.13 15.44 14.61
CA ASN A 187 -21.07 14.40 14.22
C ASN A 187 -21.69 14.72 12.84
N ILE A 188 -21.59 13.80 11.89
CA ILE A 188 -22.24 13.86 10.58
C ILE A 188 -23.36 12.83 10.57
N GLY A 189 -24.58 13.26 10.89
CA GLY A 189 -25.67 12.40 11.31
C GLY A 189 -25.43 11.90 12.73
N ASP A 190 -26.26 12.34 13.68
CA ASP A 190 -26.01 12.11 15.10
C ASP A 190 -27.00 11.13 15.75
N THR A 191 -28.21 11.59 16.07
CA THR A 191 -29.19 10.81 16.86
C THR A 191 -30.57 10.78 16.20
N GLY A 192 -30.90 9.69 15.51
CA GLY A 192 -32.23 9.50 14.92
C GLY A 192 -32.94 8.21 15.37
N SER A 193 -34.01 7.83 14.67
CA SER A 193 -34.72 6.56 14.87
C SER A 193 -34.85 5.80 13.56
N ASN A 194 -35.21 4.52 13.63
CA ASN A 194 -35.32 3.66 12.44
C ASN A 194 -36.23 4.23 11.34
N THR A 195 -37.29 4.95 11.72
CA THR A 195 -38.24 5.58 10.76
C THR A 195 -37.93 7.04 10.47
N ASN A 196 -37.12 7.70 11.30
CA ASN A 196 -36.81 9.13 11.22
C ASN A 196 -35.31 9.34 11.48
N PRO A 197 -34.44 8.99 10.52
CA PRO A 197 -33.01 9.16 10.69
C PRO A 197 -32.62 10.64 10.81
N ALA A 198 -31.59 10.93 11.60
CA ALA A 198 -30.86 12.19 11.51
C ALA A 198 -29.83 12.05 10.39
N THR A 199 -29.83 12.98 9.42
CA THR A 199 -29.03 12.90 8.19
C THR A 199 -28.05 14.06 8.08
N GLY A 200 -26.76 13.75 8.00
CA GLY A 200 -25.69 14.75 7.84
C GLY A 200 -24.91 14.58 6.55
N THR A 201 -24.50 15.70 5.95
CA THR A 201 -23.50 15.71 4.87
C THR A 201 -22.39 16.69 5.17
N LEU A 202 -21.13 16.26 5.06
CA LEU A 202 -19.95 17.12 5.09
C LEU A 202 -19.28 17.13 3.72
N SER A 203 -18.93 18.31 3.22
CA SER A 203 -18.12 18.48 2.01
C SER A 203 -16.88 19.31 2.31
N ILE A 204 -15.71 18.80 1.93
CA ILE A 204 -14.39 19.45 2.06
C ILE A 204 -13.77 19.53 0.67
N SER A 205 -13.46 20.75 0.20
CA SER A 205 -12.90 20.98 -1.13
C SER A 205 -11.70 21.94 -1.10
N ASP A 206 -11.00 22.04 -2.23
CA ASP A 206 -9.97 23.05 -2.47
C ASP A 206 -8.79 22.97 -1.47
N GLN A 207 -8.53 24.03 -0.70
CA GLN A 207 -7.52 24.13 0.34
C GLN A 207 -8.16 24.22 1.74
N ALA A 208 -9.43 23.81 1.88
CA ALA A 208 -10.17 23.91 3.12
C ALA A 208 -9.52 23.09 4.24
N ASN A 209 -9.71 23.51 5.49
CA ASN A 209 -9.21 22.80 6.65
C ASN A 209 -10.33 22.52 7.66
N VAL A 210 -10.59 21.24 7.90
CA VAL A 210 -11.46 20.81 9.00
C VAL A 210 -10.61 20.21 10.09
N THR A 211 -10.81 20.65 11.33
CA THR A 211 -10.09 20.15 12.50
C THR A 211 -11.07 19.70 13.57
N VAL A 212 -10.93 18.47 14.02
CA VAL A 212 -11.51 17.99 15.28
C VAL A 212 -10.42 18.01 16.33
N GLY A 213 -10.63 18.82 17.36
CA GLY A 213 -9.67 19.09 18.43
C GLY A 213 -9.42 17.87 19.31
N THR A 214 -8.48 18.00 20.23
CA THR A 214 -8.06 16.90 21.13
C THR A 214 -9.16 16.46 22.10
N GLY A 215 -10.17 17.32 22.34
CA GLY A 215 -11.31 17.02 23.19
C GLY A 215 -12.44 16.25 22.52
N GLY A 216 -12.41 16.06 21.20
CA GLY A 216 -13.55 15.54 20.43
C GLY A 216 -13.22 14.42 19.44
N GLY A 217 -14.24 13.66 19.05
CA GLY A 217 -14.16 12.68 17.96
C GLY A 217 -14.93 13.06 16.72
N PHE A 218 -14.53 12.49 15.59
CA PHE A 218 -15.19 12.57 14.31
C PHE A 218 -16.05 11.32 14.09
N TYR A 219 -17.35 11.52 13.94
CA TYR A 219 -18.32 10.42 13.82
C TYR A 219 -19.20 10.63 12.58
N VAL A 220 -19.19 9.66 11.67
CA VAL A 220 -20.10 9.62 10.52
C VAL A 220 -21.16 8.55 10.78
N GLY A 221 -22.41 8.97 10.89
CA GLY A 221 -23.52 8.17 11.42
C GLY A 221 -23.24 7.75 12.85
N SER A 222 -23.15 8.74 13.75
CA SER A 222 -22.77 8.52 15.16
C SER A 222 -23.67 7.47 15.81
N GLY A 223 -25.00 7.60 15.71
CA GLY A 223 -25.90 6.70 16.42
C GLY A 223 -25.55 6.67 17.91
N PHE A 224 -25.49 7.86 18.52
CA PHE A 224 -24.88 8.07 19.84
C PHE A 224 -25.52 7.23 20.95
N PHE A 225 -26.81 6.94 20.85
CA PHE A 225 -27.50 6.03 21.76
C PHE A 225 -27.77 4.68 21.09
N ALA A 226 -27.84 3.61 21.89
CA ALA A 226 -28.24 2.29 21.39
C ALA A 226 -29.61 2.37 20.67
N ASN A 227 -29.76 1.59 19.59
CA ASN A 227 -30.98 1.51 18.75
C ASN A 227 -31.38 2.81 18.04
N THR A 228 -30.46 3.79 17.94
CA THR A 228 -30.68 4.99 17.12
C THR A 228 -30.16 4.79 15.70
N ARG A 229 -30.78 5.45 14.72
CA ARG A 229 -30.35 5.39 13.32
C ARG A 229 -29.91 6.78 12.87
N ALA A 230 -28.67 6.88 12.42
CA ALA A 230 -28.08 8.10 11.89
C ALA A 230 -27.44 7.81 10.53
N GLU A 231 -27.64 8.71 9.60
CA GLU A 231 -27.12 8.64 8.24
C GLU A 231 -26.11 9.77 8.04
N GLY A 232 -24.96 9.45 7.48
CA GLY A 232 -23.85 10.36 7.34
C GLY A 232 -23.13 10.13 6.04
N THR A 233 -22.84 11.21 5.32
CA THR A 233 -22.03 11.16 4.10
C THR A 233 -20.95 12.23 4.14
N VAL A 234 -19.73 11.84 3.81
CA VAL A 234 -18.61 12.78 3.65
C VAL A 234 -18.15 12.76 2.20
N PHE A 235 -17.90 13.94 1.64
CA PHE A 235 -17.26 14.14 0.35
C PHE A 235 -15.99 14.96 0.55
N GLN A 236 -14.83 14.36 0.36
CA GLN A 236 -13.55 15.06 0.39
C GLN A 236 -12.88 14.95 -0.98
N SER A 237 -12.86 16.06 -1.71
CA SER A 237 -12.19 16.19 -3.01
C SER A 237 -10.90 17.01 -2.94
N GLY A 238 -10.64 17.67 -1.81
CA GLY A 238 -9.47 18.48 -1.56
C GLY A 238 -9.28 18.76 -0.07
N GLY A 239 -8.47 19.75 0.26
CA GLY A 239 -8.29 20.22 1.64
C GLY A 239 -7.70 19.18 2.60
N THR A 240 -7.81 19.46 3.89
CA THR A 240 -7.31 18.60 4.97
C THR A 240 -8.36 18.41 6.07
N LEU A 241 -8.60 17.16 6.45
CA LEU A 241 -9.30 16.80 7.68
C LEU A 241 -8.29 16.32 8.73
N ASN A 242 -8.23 16.98 9.88
CA ASN A 242 -7.38 16.57 11.01
C ASN A 242 -8.24 16.13 12.18
N VAL A 243 -8.00 14.93 12.71
CA VAL A 243 -8.68 14.39 13.89
C VAL A 243 -7.62 14.07 14.94
N ASN A 244 -7.52 14.95 15.95
CA ASN A 244 -6.32 15.08 16.78
C ASN A 244 -6.43 14.39 18.16
N ARG A 245 -7.53 13.71 18.44
CA ARG A 245 -7.79 13.12 19.76
C ARG A 245 -6.94 11.85 20.00
N PRO A 246 -6.06 11.81 21.01
CA PRO A 246 -5.17 10.67 21.17
C PRO A 246 -5.90 9.39 21.61
N ALA A 247 -5.67 8.29 20.87
CA ALA A 247 -5.72 6.89 21.29
C ALA A 247 -7.04 6.24 21.79
N ASP A 248 -8.24 6.71 21.42
CA ASP A 248 -9.50 6.11 21.94
C ASP A 248 -10.53 5.64 20.89
N GLY A 249 -10.26 5.78 19.59
CA GLY A 249 -11.26 5.38 18.59
C GLY A 249 -12.24 6.49 18.24
N SER A 250 -11.71 7.68 18.07
CA SER A 250 -12.46 8.90 17.84
C SER A 250 -12.52 9.30 16.37
N PHE A 251 -12.23 8.37 15.44
CA PHE A 251 -12.61 8.50 14.04
C PHE A 251 -13.44 7.27 13.68
N ILE A 252 -14.76 7.44 13.56
CA ILE A 252 -15.66 6.32 13.29
C ILE A 252 -16.52 6.64 12.07
N VAL A 253 -16.51 5.73 11.11
CA VAL A 253 -17.46 5.66 10.01
C VAL A 253 -18.28 4.40 10.25
N GLY A 254 -19.55 4.56 10.64
CA GLY A 254 -20.48 3.44 10.80
C GLY A 254 -20.76 3.07 12.24
N GLY A 255 -21.48 3.94 12.96
CA GLY A 255 -22.06 3.65 14.27
C GLY A 255 -21.07 3.65 15.43
N ARG A 256 -21.19 4.64 16.31
CA ARG A 256 -20.49 4.74 17.60
C ARG A 256 -21.06 3.75 18.61
N ASN A 257 -22.37 3.79 18.82
CA ASN A 257 -23.08 2.94 19.80
C ASN A 257 -24.23 2.11 19.19
N SER A 258 -24.60 2.36 17.93
CA SER A 258 -25.71 1.68 17.27
C SER A 258 -25.28 1.00 15.98
N ALA A 259 -25.94 -0.12 15.66
CA ALA A 259 -25.74 -0.89 14.44
C ALA A 259 -26.53 -0.38 13.23
N ALA A 260 -27.50 0.51 13.44
CA ALA A 260 -28.44 0.93 12.39
C ALA A 260 -27.89 2.05 11.46
N ALA A 261 -26.59 2.35 11.50
CA ALA A 261 -25.98 3.38 10.67
C ALA A 261 -25.79 2.86 9.23
N ASN A 262 -26.07 3.70 8.23
CA ASN A 262 -25.68 3.46 6.84
C ASN A 262 -24.92 4.70 6.37
N VAL A 263 -23.62 4.56 6.15
CA VAL A 263 -22.73 5.70 5.95
C VAL A 263 -21.61 5.42 4.96
N VAL A 264 -21.20 6.48 4.27
CA VAL A 264 -20.12 6.44 3.30
C VAL A 264 -19.21 7.65 3.48
N TYR A 265 -17.91 7.39 3.48
CA TYR A 265 -16.88 8.41 3.36
C TYR A 265 -16.27 8.34 1.95
N ASN A 266 -16.44 9.39 1.14
CA ASN A 266 -15.88 9.47 -0.21
C ASN A 266 -14.61 10.32 -0.18
N LEU A 267 -13.46 9.71 -0.48
CA LEU A 267 -12.16 10.38 -0.59
C LEU A 267 -11.66 10.32 -2.03
N SER A 268 -11.80 11.42 -2.76
CA SER A 268 -11.29 11.55 -4.14
C SER A 268 -10.06 12.46 -4.25
N GLY A 269 -9.76 13.25 -3.21
CA GLY A 269 -8.59 14.12 -3.16
C GLY A 269 -8.36 14.70 -1.76
N GLY A 270 -7.25 15.43 -1.58
CA GLY A 270 -6.89 16.01 -0.28
C GLY A 270 -6.25 15.02 0.70
N THR A 271 -6.22 15.38 1.99
CA THR A 271 -5.56 14.61 3.04
C THR A 271 -6.45 14.42 4.27
N VAL A 272 -6.45 13.22 4.83
CA VAL A 272 -6.99 12.92 6.16
C VAL A 272 -5.84 12.55 7.08
N ASN A 273 -5.75 13.23 8.23
CA ASN A 273 -4.78 12.90 9.28
C ASN A 273 -5.55 12.50 10.54
N ALA A 274 -5.54 11.22 10.87
CA ALA A 274 -6.14 10.69 12.08
C ALA A 274 -5.04 10.27 13.07
N SER A 275 -4.90 11.04 14.15
CA SER A 275 -3.99 10.70 15.26
C SER A 275 -4.66 9.87 16.37
N THR A 276 -5.76 9.21 16.01
CA THR A 276 -6.63 8.40 16.86
C THR A 276 -6.80 7.02 16.25
N ASN A 277 -7.42 6.08 16.98
CA ASN A 277 -7.83 4.83 16.34
C ASN A 277 -8.96 5.12 15.34
N VAL A 278 -8.91 4.46 14.18
CA VAL A 278 -9.86 4.66 13.08
C VAL A 278 -10.70 3.40 12.95
N PHE A 279 -12.02 3.54 12.97
CA PHE A 279 -12.96 2.43 12.82
C PHE A 279 -13.85 2.63 11.60
N ILE A 280 -13.81 1.69 10.67
CA ILE A 280 -14.73 1.61 9.53
C ILE A 280 -15.64 0.42 9.79
N GLY A 281 -16.93 0.66 10.00
CA GLY A 281 -17.78 -0.31 10.67
C GLY A 281 -17.42 -0.37 12.15
N GLY A 282 -17.92 0.57 12.93
CA GLY A 282 -17.76 0.58 14.39
C GLY A 282 -18.65 -0.50 15.00
N ARG A 283 -19.88 -0.13 15.35
CA ARG A 283 -20.94 -1.08 15.75
C ARG A 283 -21.96 -1.36 14.64
N GLY A 284 -22.01 -0.52 13.61
CA GLY A 284 -22.89 -0.70 12.46
C GLY A 284 -22.11 -0.82 11.17
N ASP A 285 -22.78 -0.51 10.07
CA ASP A 285 -22.20 -0.61 8.74
C ASP A 285 -21.48 0.69 8.38
N GLY A 286 -20.23 0.59 7.95
CA GLY A 286 -19.44 1.72 7.50
C GLY A 286 -18.68 1.41 6.22
N ALA A 287 -18.71 2.35 5.28
CA ALA A 287 -17.97 2.26 4.02
C ALA A 287 -17.05 3.47 3.79
N VAL A 288 -15.87 3.21 3.21
CA VAL A 288 -14.98 4.24 2.68
C VAL A 288 -14.67 3.93 1.22
N ASP A 289 -14.97 4.89 0.35
CA ASP A 289 -14.70 4.82 -1.08
C ASP A 289 -13.55 5.79 -1.38
N GLN A 290 -12.35 5.24 -1.60
CA GLN A 290 -11.13 6.01 -1.81
C GLN A 290 -10.64 5.87 -3.26
N SER A 291 -10.95 6.89 -4.06
CA SER A 291 -10.51 7.01 -5.47
C SER A 291 -9.29 7.92 -5.64
N GLY A 292 -8.87 8.60 -4.57
CA GLY A 292 -7.70 9.49 -4.58
C GLY A 292 -7.32 9.95 -3.18
N GLY A 293 -6.52 11.02 -3.10
CA GLY A 293 -6.10 11.61 -1.83
C GLY A 293 -5.18 10.72 -0.98
N THR A 294 -4.98 11.13 0.27
CA THR A 294 -4.15 10.40 1.23
C THR A 294 -4.84 10.30 2.58
N PHE A 295 -4.97 9.09 3.10
CA PHE A 295 -5.47 8.83 4.45
C PHE A 295 -4.32 8.35 5.34
N ASN A 296 -3.98 9.11 6.37
CA ASN A 296 -2.94 8.76 7.35
C ASN A 296 -3.58 8.37 8.69
N ALA A 297 -3.47 7.09 9.06
CA ALA A 297 -3.86 6.57 10.37
C ALA A 297 -2.60 6.28 11.19
N SER A 298 -2.42 6.96 12.33
CA SER A 298 -1.22 6.78 13.17
C SER A 298 -1.42 5.91 14.40
N GLN A 299 -2.64 5.41 14.63
CA GLN A 299 -2.93 4.46 15.70
C GLN A 299 -3.51 3.16 15.11
N PHE A 300 -4.34 2.43 15.87
CA PHE A 300 -4.99 1.23 15.34
C PHE A 300 -6.01 1.62 14.28
N LEU A 301 -5.95 0.98 13.12
CA LEU A 301 -6.96 1.06 12.09
C LEU A 301 -7.71 -0.27 12.06
N SER A 302 -9.02 -0.23 12.30
CA SER A 302 -9.86 -1.43 12.34
C SER A 302 -11.01 -1.29 11.35
N ILE A 303 -11.14 -2.28 10.47
CA ILE A 303 -12.26 -2.44 9.56
C ILE A 303 -13.14 -3.54 10.17
N ALA A 304 -14.34 -3.18 10.60
CA ALA A 304 -15.28 -3.96 11.40
C ALA A 304 -14.78 -4.26 12.82
N ARG A 305 -14.82 -3.23 13.67
CA ARG A 305 -14.26 -3.28 15.03
C ARG A 305 -15.02 -4.24 15.94
N PHE A 306 -16.34 -4.10 16.03
CA PHE A 306 -17.15 -4.81 17.03
C PHE A 306 -18.00 -5.94 16.41
N GLY A 307 -18.37 -6.92 17.23
CA GLY A 307 -19.23 -8.02 16.80
C GLY A 307 -20.53 -7.55 16.15
N GLY A 308 -20.87 -8.12 14.99
CA GLY A 308 -22.07 -7.78 14.20
C GLY A 308 -21.92 -6.54 13.29
N SER A 309 -20.80 -5.83 13.33
CA SER A 309 -20.52 -4.72 12.41
C SER A 309 -20.03 -5.20 11.04
N LEU A 310 -20.31 -4.39 10.00
CA LEU A 310 -19.73 -4.54 8.66
C LEU A 310 -18.85 -3.32 8.35
N GLY A 311 -17.61 -3.56 7.98
CA GLY A 311 -16.67 -2.53 7.57
C GLY A 311 -16.17 -2.79 6.16
N ASN A 312 -16.34 -1.83 5.27
CA ASN A 312 -15.86 -1.92 3.89
C ASN A 312 -14.95 -0.74 3.58
N TRP A 313 -13.77 -1.00 3.03
CA TRP A 313 -12.90 0.05 2.48
C TRP A 313 -12.45 -0.36 1.08
N GLU A 314 -12.84 0.44 0.10
CA GLU A 314 -12.41 0.29 -1.28
C GLU A 314 -11.36 1.36 -1.62
N VAL A 315 -10.20 0.94 -2.11
CA VAL A 315 -9.09 1.81 -2.48
C VAL A 315 -8.75 1.58 -3.95
N THR A 316 -9.35 2.40 -4.83
CA THR A 316 -9.10 2.40 -6.28
C THR A 316 -8.02 3.42 -6.68
N GLY A 317 -7.72 4.40 -5.82
CA GLY A 317 -6.67 5.38 -6.05
C GLY A 317 -6.19 6.08 -4.78
N GLY A 318 -5.08 6.82 -4.89
CA GLY A 318 -4.45 7.48 -3.75
C GLY A 318 -3.76 6.50 -2.80
N ALA A 319 -3.56 6.91 -1.54
CA ALA A 319 -2.84 6.13 -0.55
C ALA A 319 -3.57 6.04 0.80
N LEU A 320 -3.70 4.83 1.34
CA LEU A 320 -4.06 4.55 2.72
C LEU A 320 -2.81 4.13 3.49
N ASN A 321 -2.43 4.91 4.49
CA ASN A 321 -1.22 4.70 5.27
C ASN A 321 -1.55 4.41 6.73
N GLN A 322 -1.28 3.19 7.18
CA GLN A 322 -1.11 2.87 8.59
C GLN A 322 0.35 3.15 8.94
N THR A 323 0.60 4.21 9.70
CA THR A 323 1.92 4.88 9.78
C THR A 323 2.76 4.52 11.00
N ASN A 324 2.16 3.93 12.04
CA ASN A 324 2.83 3.62 13.29
C ASN A 324 3.13 2.13 13.39
N ALA A 325 4.42 1.77 13.40
CA ALA A 325 4.84 0.36 13.45
C ALA A 325 4.41 -0.40 14.72
N ASN A 326 4.04 0.32 15.79
CA ASN A 326 3.57 -0.28 17.05
C ASN A 326 2.05 -0.50 17.11
N THR A 327 1.30 -0.05 16.09
CA THR A 327 -0.14 -0.27 15.98
C THR A 327 -0.47 -1.01 14.70
N TRP A 328 -1.69 -1.53 14.60
CA TRP A 328 -2.04 -2.51 13.57
C TRP A 328 -3.10 -1.98 12.60
N LEU A 329 -3.11 -2.56 11.40
CA LEU A 329 -4.28 -2.60 10.54
C LEU A 329 -4.99 -3.94 10.77
N LEU A 330 -6.23 -3.89 11.27
CA LEU A 330 -7.09 -5.05 11.45
C LEU A 330 -8.20 -5.03 10.41
N VAL A 331 -8.38 -6.14 9.70
CA VAL A 331 -9.50 -6.38 8.79
C VAL A 331 -10.34 -7.50 9.39
N GLY A 332 -11.52 -7.15 9.90
CA GLY A 332 -12.35 -8.02 10.74
C GLY A 332 -11.73 -8.20 12.12
N GLU A 333 -11.93 -7.25 13.04
CA GLU A 333 -11.46 -7.38 14.43
C GLU A 333 -12.38 -8.29 15.23
N GLU A 334 -13.64 -7.88 15.42
CA GLU A 334 -14.73 -8.72 15.95
C GLU A 334 -15.87 -8.91 14.93
N GLY A 335 -15.99 -8.01 13.94
CA GLY A 335 -17.03 -8.01 12.91
C GLY A 335 -16.55 -8.58 11.56
N GLN A 336 -17.25 -8.22 10.48
CA GLN A 336 -16.88 -8.60 9.11
C GLN A 336 -16.24 -7.43 8.38
N GLY A 337 -14.93 -7.51 8.19
CA GLY A 337 -14.15 -6.48 7.51
C GLY A 337 -13.77 -6.89 6.10
N VAL A 338 -13.93 -5.98 5.15
CA VAL A 338 -13.48 -6.13 3.76
C VAL A 338 -12.63 -4.93 3.38
N LEU A 339 -11.41 -5.21 2.88
CA LEU A 339 -10.52 -4.23 2.26
C LEU A 339 -10.30 -4.65 0.80
N THR A 340 -10.75 -3.83 -0.13
CA THR A 340 -10.51 -4.02 -1.57
C THR A 340 -9.49 -3.00 -2.04
N ILE A 341 -8.45 -3.47 -2.72
CA ILE A 341 -7.40 -2.67 -3.33
C ILE A 341 -7.47 -2.97 -4.83
N ASP A 342 -7.71 -1.93 -5.60
CA ASP A 342 -7.98 -2.04 -7.03
C ASP A 342 -7.30 -0.90 -7.80
N ASP A 343 -7.31 -0.97 -9.14
CA ASP A 343 -6.77 0.01 -10.06
C ASP A 343 -5.35 0.47 -9.66
N LEU A 344 -5.20 1.70 -9.17
CA LEU A 344 -3.93 2.32 -8.77
C LEU A 344 -3.82 2.51 -7.25
N GLY A 345 -4.79 2.02 -6.48
CA GLY A 345 -4.85 2.17 -5.04
C GLY A 345 -3.61 1.64 -4.32
N GLN A 346 -3.13 2.37 -3.31
CA GLN A 346 -1.99 1.96 -2.49
C GLN A 346 -2.41 1.82 -1.03
N VAL A 347 -2.08 0.69 -0.41
CA VAL A 347 -2.22 0.49 1.04
C VAL A 347 -0.85 0.18 1.63
N ASN A 348 -0.40 1.00 2.58
CA ASN A 348 0.91 0.88 3.23
C ASN A 348 0.72 0.63 4.72
N VAL A 349 1.27 -0.49 5.21
CA VAL A 349 1.15 -0.93 6.60
C VAL A 349 2.52 -0.96 7.27
N SER A 350 2.72 -0.06 8.24
CA SER A 350 3.99 0.03 8.99
C SER A 350 4.08 -1.00 10.11
N GLY A 351 2.95 -1.32 10.74
CA GLY A 351 2.84 -2.32 11.79
C GLY A 351 2.44 -3.71 11.27
N ILE A 352 1.60 -4.41 12.03
CA ILE A 352 1.08 -5.72 11.65
C ILE A 352 -0.23 -5.54 10.87
N LEU A 353 -0.36 -6.25 9.75
CA LEU A 353 -1.65 -6.47 9.09
C LEU A 353 -2.27 -7.76 9.61
N ARG A 354 -3.48 -7.68 10.18
CA ARG A 354 -4.15 -8.83 10.78
C ARG A 354 -5.57 -9.01 10.24
N LEU A 355 -5.94 -10.25 9.92
CA LEU A 355 -7.25 -10.62 9.35
C LEU A 355 -7.99 -11.54 10.30
N GLY A 356 -9.30 -11.32 10.47
CA GLY A 356 -10.19 -12.19 11.26
C GLY A 356 -9.65 -12.39 12.68
N TYR A 357 -9.54 -11.31 13.47
CA TYR A 357 -8.79 -11.34 14.71
C TYR A 357 -9.44 -12.24 15.77
N GLN A 358 -10.72 -12.05 16.05
CA GLN A 358 -11.48 -12.81 17.05
C GLN A 358 -12.24 -13.97 16.41
N GLY A 359 -12.58 -15.00 17.19
CA GLY A 359 -13.13 -16.26 16.67
C GLY A 359 -14.42 -16.17 15.84
N SER A 360 -15.25 -15.14 16.03
CA SER A 360 -16.47 -14.90 15.23
C SER A 360 -16.28 -13.89 14.10
N ALA A 361 -15.09 -13.28 13.99
CA ALA A 361 -14.80 -12.25 13.01
C ALA A 361 -14.49 -12.86 11.64
N SER A 362 -14.66 -12.07 10.59
CA SER A 362 -14.15 -12.39 9.26
C SER A 362 -13.39 -11.20 8.67
N GLY A 363 -12.19 -11.46 8.18
CA GLY A 363 -11.35 -10.48 7.49
C GLY A 363 -11.08 -10.92 6.07
N THR A 364 -11.48 -10.11 5.09
CA THR A 364 -11.20 -10.35 3.67
C THR A 364 -10.40 -9.20 3.09
N ILE A 365 -9.30 -9.52 2.41
CA ILE A 365 -8.57 -8.58 1.57
C ILE A 365 -8.68 -9.05 0.12
N ASN A 366 -9.07 -8.14 -0.79
CA ASN A 366 -9.06 -8.37 -2.23
C ASN A 366 -7.98 -7.50 -2.87
N LEU A 367 -7.05 -8.13 -3.58
CA LEU A 367 -6.03 -7.50 -4.42
C LEU A 367 -6.47 -7.62 -5.88
N ASP A 368 -7.49 -6.85 -6.27
CA ASP A 368 -8.05 -6.82 -7.63
C ASP A 368 -7.23 -5.91 -8.57
N GLY A 369 -6.35 -5.12 -8.00
CA GLY A 369 -5.39 -4.24 -8.66
C GLY A 369 -4.51 -3.56 -7.61
N GLY A 370 -3.91 -2.41 -7.94
CA GLY A 370 -3.14 -1.60 -6.99
C GLY A 370 -2.00 -2.35 -6.29
N ALA A 371 -1.62 -1.87 -5.10
CA ALA A 371 -0.60 -2.55 -4.29
C ALA A 371 -0.83 -2.44 -2.77
N LEU A 372 -0.51 -3.54 -2.07
CA LEU A 372 -0.44 -3.64 -0.63
C LEU A 372 1.00 -3.82 -0.19
N THR A 373 1.57 -2.83 0.52
CA THR A 373 2.90 -2.93 1.13
C THR A 373 2.77 -3.25 2.62
N THR A 374 3.32 -4.38 3.06
CA THR A 374 3.27 -4.80 4.48
C THR A 374 4.52 -5.59 4.87
N ARG A 375 4.79 -5.67 6.17
CA ARG A 375 5.92 -6.43 6.73
C ARG A 375 5.54 -7.85 7.14
N VAL A 376 4.25 -8.07 7.41
CA VAL A 376 3.68 -9.35 7.84
C VAL A 376 2.17 -9.33 7.66
N ILE A 377 1.59 -10.48 7.32
CA ILE A 377 0.15 -10.74 7.32
C ILE A 377 -0.11 -11.88 8.30
N ALA A 378 -0.98 -11.66 9.27
CA ALA A 378 -1.34 -12.67 10.27
C ALA A 378 -2.85 -12.90 10.33
N ALA A 379 -3.30 -14.14 10.43
CA ALA A 379 -4.65 -14.43 10.89
C ALA A 379 -4.75 -14.31 12.42
N GLY A 380 -5.94 -13.99 12.92
CA GLY A 380 -6.35 -14.32 14.28
C GLY A 380 -7.12 -15.64 14.34
N ASP A 381 -8.08 -15.71 15.26
CA ASP A 381 -8.90 -16.90 15.51
C ASP A 381 -10.12 -17.00 14.57
N GLY A 382 -10.47 -15.91 13.90
CA GLY A 382 -11.58 -15.82 12.96
C GLY A 382 -11.21 -16.22 11.53
N ALA A 383 -12.18 -16.09 10.61
CA ALA A 383 -11.95 -16.38 9.20
C ALA A 383 -11.04 -15.31 8.58
N ALA A 384 -9.93 -15.73 7.97
CA ALA A 384 -8.98 -14.85 7.30
C ALA A 384 -8.82 -15.25 5.83
N THR A 385 -9.15 -14.34 4.93
CA THR A 385 -9.11 -14.55 3.48
C THR A 385 -8.29 -13.47 2.80
N LEU A 386 -7.31 -13.87 1.99
CA LEU A 386 -6.56 -13.00 1.10
C LEU A 386 -6.78 -13.48 -0.33
N ASN A 387 -7.37 -12.64 -1.15
CA ASN A 387 -7.66 -12.94 -2.55
C ASN A 387 -6.70 -12.17 -3.45
N PHE A 388 -6.00 -12.91 -4.30
CA PHE A 388 -5.12 -12.39 -5.33
C PHE A 388 -5.83 -12.38 -6.69
N ASN A 389 -5.94 -11.22 -7.32
CA ASN A 389 -6.63 -11.07 -8.59
C ASN A 389 -6.00 -9.96 -9.45
N GLY A 390 -4.66 -9.95 -9.51
CA GLY A 390 -3.88 -8.99 -10.33
C GLY A 390 -3.20 -7.86 -9.55
N GLY A 391 -3.61 -7.61 -8.30
CA GLY A 391 -2.95 -6.65 -7.41
C GLY A 391 -1.63 -7.15 -6.82
N ALA A 392 -0.71 -6.23 -6.54
CA ALA A 392 0.63 -6.55 -6.04
C ALA A 392 0.69 -6.60 -4.50
N LEU A 393 1.18 -7.70 -3.95
CA LEU A 393 1.63 -7.78 -2.56
C LEU A 393 3.13 -7.45 -2.47
N ARG A 394 3.47 -6.33 -1.83
CA ARG A 394 4.83 -5.82 -1.67
C ARG A 394 5.40 -6.10 -0.28
N ALA A 395 6.58 -6.71 -0.22
CA ALA A 395 7.29 -6.93 1.03
C ALA A 395 7.87 -5.61 1.57
N GLY A 396 7.58 -5.25 2.82
CA GLY A 396 8.13 -4.07 3.49
C GLY A 396 9.38 -4.32 4.34
N SER A 397 9.75 -5.59 4.56
CA SER A 397 10.96 -6.00 5.28
C SER A 397 11.25 -7.49 5.08
N ASN A 398 12.48 -7.93 5.37
CA ASN A 398 12.81 -9.35 5.47
C ASN A 398 11.91 -10.04 6.51
N ASN A 399 11.33 -11.19 6.17
CA ASN A 399 10.47 -11.93 7.10
C ASN A 399 10.32 -13.41 6.71
N ALA A 400 10.89 -14.30 7.52
CA ALA A 400 10.81 -15.76 7.33
C ALA A 400 9.43 -16.35 7.69
N THR A 401 8.52 -15.55 8.22
CA THR A 401 7.13 -15.94 8.53
C THR A 401 6.18 -14.84 8.03
N PHE A 402 6.29 -14.47 6.75
CA PHE A 402 5.58 -13.32 6.19
C PHE A 402 4.05 -13.49 6.21
N MET A 403 3.56 -14.71 6.02
CA MET A 403 2.13 -15.05 6.11
C MET A 403 1.90 -16.10 7.22
N GLN A 404 1.13 -15.73 8.25
CA GLN A 404 1.00 -16.47 9.51
C GLN A 404 -0.46 -16.81 9.83
N GLY A 405 -0.68 -17.88 10.62
CA GLY A 405 -2.03 -18.27 11.04
C GLY A 405 -2.90 -18.78 9.89
N GLY A 406 -4.17 -19.14 10.14
CA GLY A 406 -5.06 -19.80 9.17
C GLY A 406 -5.59 -18.91 8.03
N ILE A 407 -4.70 -18.28 7.27
CA ILE A 407 -5.06 -17.47 6.10
C ILE A 407 -5.38 -18.38 4.90
N ASN A 408 -6.57 -18.22 4.33
CA ASN A 408 -6.92 -18.77 3.02
C ASN A 408 -6.44 -17.79 1.94
N ALA A 409 -5.33 -18.11 1.28
CA ALA A 409 -4.72 -17.27 0.24
C ALA A 409 -5.15 -17.76 -1.15
N ASN A 410 -6.24 -17.22 -1.69
CA ASN A 410 -6.81 -17.69 -2.95
C ASN A 410 -6.23 -16.93 -4.15
N VAL A 411 -5.90 -17.65 -5.21
CA VAL A 411 -5.48 -17.15 -6.52
C VAL A 411 -6.68 -17.19 -7.45
N LYS A 412 -7.12 -16.02 -7.92
CA LYS A 412 -8.24 -15.85 -8.84
C LYS A 412 -7.73 -15.70 -10.28
N SER A 413 -8.62 -15.37 -11.22
CA SER A 413 -8.30 -15.24 -12.65
C SER A 413 -7.20 -14.23 -12.96
N GLY A 414 -7.07 -13.15 -12.17
CA GLY A 414 -6.00 -12.16 -12.34
C GLY A 414 -4.63 -12.59 -11.79
N GLY A 415 -4.57 -13.70 -11.04
CA GLY A 415 -3.32 -14.24 -10.50
C GLY A 415 -2.79 -13.50 -9.27
N ALA A 416 -1.77 -14.11 -8.65
CA ALA A 416 -1.00 -13.52 -7.56
C ALA A 416 0.22 -12.79 -8.10
N VAL A 417 0.37 -11.52 -7.73
CA VAL A 417 1.60 -10.75 -7.98
C VAL A 417 2.29 -10.51 -6.64
N ILE A 418 3.48 -11.07 -6.46
CA ILE A 418 4.28 -10.91 -5.24
C ILE A 418 5.57 -10.20 -5.59
N ASP A 419 5.69 -8.96 -5.14
CA ASP A 419 6.88 -8.12 -5.31
C ASP A 419 7.68 -8.11 -4.00
N THR A 420 8.81 -8.81 -4.00
CA THR A 420 9.66 -8.88 -2.82
C THR A 420 10.48 -7.61 -2.59
N GLN A 421 10.44 -6.64 -3.51
CA GLN A 421 11.36 -5.51 -3.53
C GLN A 421 12.80 -6.02 -3.35
N ALA A 422 13.56 -5.52 -2.38
CA ALA A 422 14.90 -6.03 -2.05
C ALA A 422 14.92 -7.07 -0.91
N PHE A 423 13.76 -7.51 -0.43
CA PHE A 423 13.64 -8.29 0.80
C PHE A 423 13.50 -9.79 0.55
N SER A 424 13.90 -10.59 1.52
CA SER A 424 13.67 -12.03 1.55
C SER A 424 12.47 -12.37 2.43
N ILE A 425 11.46 -13.00 1.84
CA ILE A 425 10.23 -13.40 2.54
C ILE A 425 9.89 -14.88 2.31
N THR A 426 9.19 -15.49 3.27
CA THR A 426 8.73 -16.87 3.18
C THR A 426 7.22 -16.95 3.34
N LEU A 427 6.56 -17.67 2.41
CA LEU A 427 5.16 -18.06 2.49
C LEU A 427 5.05 -19.53 2.85
N ALA A 428 4.71 -19.77 4.11
CA ALA A 428 4.39 -21.11 4.61
C ALA A 428 2.95 -21.53 4.33
N ARG A 429 2.07 -20.57 4.05
CA ARG A 429 0.69 -20.83 3.68
C ARG A 429 0.60 -21.07 2.17
N PRO A 430 -0.08 -22.14 1.75
CA PRO A 430 -0.25 -22.41 0.34
C PRO A 430 -1.16 -21.34 -0.29
N LEU A 431 -0.76 -20.92 -1.49
CA LEU A 431 -1.58 -20.25 -2.47
C LEU A 431 -2.51 -21.28 -3.10
N LEU A 432 -3.82 -21.01 -3.02
CA LEU A 432 -4.89 -21.95 -3.34
C LEU A 432 -5.56 -21.55 -4.65
N HIS A 433 -5.97 -22.52 -5.45
CA HIS A 433 -6.93 -22.26 -6.54
C HIS A 433 -8.27 -21.75 -5.96
N ASP A 434 -8.82 -20.67 -6.51
CA ASP A 434 -10.14 -20.17 -6.11
C ASP A 434 -11.23 -21.21 -6.47
N PRO A 435 -11.95 -21.77 -5.47
CA PRO A 435 -13.01 -22.75 -5.74
C PRO A 435 -14.15 -22.22 -6.61
N LEU A 436 -14.32 -20.89 -6.71
CA LEU A 436 -15.35 -20.28 -7.57
C LEU A 436 -15.03 -20.39 -9.07
N LEU A 437 -13.78 -20.69 -9.45
CA LEU A 437 -13.38 -20.93 -10.85
C LEU A 437 -13.66 -22.38 -11.31
N GLY A 438 -13.89 -23.29 -10.36
CA GLY A 438 -14.20 -24.69 -10.65
C GLY A 438 -13.03 -25.41 -11.33
N VAL A 439 -13.14 -25.66 -12.63
CA VAL A 439 -12.08 -26.32 -13.44
C VAL A 439 -11.33 -25.33 -14.34
N ALA A 440 -11.79 -24.08 -14.42
CA ALA A 440 -11.10 -23.05 -15.20
C ALA A 440 -9.78 -22.69 -14.50
N PRO A 441 -8.67 -22.51 -15.24
CA PRO A 441 -7.42 -22.13 -14.61
C PRO A 441 -7.53 -20.75 -13.96
N ASP A 442 -6.86 -20.58 -12.83
CA ASP A 442 -6.57 -19.25 -12.25
C ASP A 442 -5.40 -18.56 -12.99
N GLY A 443 -5.05 -17.35 -12.55
CA GLY A 443 -3.97 -16.57 -13.15
C GLY A 443 -2.55 -16.99 -12.72
N GLY A 444 -2.41 -17.94 -11.79
CA GLY A 444 -1.11 -18.40 -11.31
C GLY A 444 -0.35 -17.38 -10.45
N LEU A 445 0.98 -17.44 -10.49
CA LEU A 445 1.87 -16.62 -9.66
C LEU A 445 2.87 -15.84 -10.53
N THR A 446 3.02 -14.54 -10.28
CA THR A 446 4.11 -13.71 -10.79
C THR A 446 4.98 -13.23 -9.64
N LYS A 447 6.25 -13.61 -9.64
CA LYS A 447 7.27 -13.16 -8.68
C LYS A 447 8.08 -12.01 -9.25
N GLN A 448 8.06 -10.88 -8.55
CA GLN A 448 8.79 -9.65 -8.89
C GLN A 448 9.71 -9.22 -7.74
N GLY A 449 10.52 -8.19 -7.99
CA GLY A 449 11.47 -7.63 -7.02
C GLY A 449 12.78 -8.41 -6.96
N ALA A 450 13.89 -7.71 -6.69
CA ALA A 450 15.24 -8.27 -6.61
C ALA A 450 15.47 -9.26 -5.45
N GLY A 451 14.63 -9.24 -4.42
CA GLY A 451 14.70 -10.11 -3.25
C GLY A 451 14.24 -11.54 -3.51
N ALA A 452 14.23 -12.35 -2.44
CA ALA A 452 13.89 -13.77 -2.51
C ALA A 452 12.47 -14.06 -1.97
N LEU A 453 11.71 -14.86 -2.71
CA LEU A 453 10.45 -15.46 -2.25
C LEU A 453 10.68 -16.96 -2.01
N THR A 454 10.48 -17.42 -0.78
CA THR A 454 10.51 -18.84 -0.46
C THR A 454 9.08 -19.37 -0.30
N LEU A 455 8.73 -20.41 -1.06
CA LEU A 455 7.47 -21.12 -0.93
C LEU A 455 7.69 -22.48 -0.24
N THR A 456 7.03 -22.71 0.88
CA THR A 456 7.17 -23.99 1.62
C THR A 456 5.87 -24.80 1.72
N GLY A 457 4.75 -24.25 1.26
CA GLY A 457 3.47 -24.95 1.17
C GLY A 457 3.29 -25.75 -0.12
N ASN A 458 2.36 -26.70 -0.11
CA ASN A 458 1.83 -27.35 -1.31
C ASN A 458 0.79 -26.42 -1.95
N ASN A 459 1.22 -25.64 -2.93
CA ASN A 459 0.37 -24.68 -3.64
C ASN A 459 -0.54 -25.41 -4.63
N THR A 460 -1.80 -24.98 -4.73
CA THR A 460 -2.81 -25.66 -5.55
C THR A 460 -3.37 -24.80 -6.69
N TYR A 461 -2.87 -23.58 -6.86
CA TYR A 461 -3.21 -22.77 -8.03
C TYR A 461 -2.81 -23.51 -9.32
N THR A 462 -3.51 -23.18 -10.40
CA THR A 462 -3.54 -23.95 -11.65
C THR A 462 -2.96 -23.19 -12.84
N GLY A 463 -2.91 -21.86 -12.76
CA GLY A 463 -2.16 -21.03 -13.68
C GLY A 463 -0.64 -21.22 -13.54
N GLY A 464 0.12 -20.71 -14.51
CA GLY A 464 1.58 -20.81 -14.52
C GLY A 464 2.26 -19.94 -13.46
N THR A 465 3.52 -20.25 -13.17
CA THR A 465 4.40 -19.40 -12.37
C THR A 465 5.37 -18.65 -13.27
N VAL A 466 5.48 -17.34 -13.11
CA VAL A 466 6.44 -16.48 -13.80
C VAL A 466 7.39 -15.88 -12.78
N VAL A 467 8.69 -16.04 -12.97
CA VAL A 467 9.74 -15.42 -12.17
C VAL A 467 10.37 -14.30 -13.01
N ASP A 468 9.94 -13.06 -12.75
CA ASP A 468 10.35 -11.86 -13.49
C ASP A 468 11.56 -11.15 -12.88
N GLY A 469 11.93 -11.49 -11.64
CA GLY A 469 13.10 -10.93 -11.00
C GLY A 469 13.40 -11.53 -9.63
N GLY A 470 14.65 -11.38 -9.22
CA GLY A 470 15.16 -11.93 -7.96
C GLY A 470 15.09 -13.46 -7.95
N THR A 471 14.89 -14.03 -6.76
CA THR A 471 14.92 -15.49 -6.57
C THR A 471 13.55 -16.02 -6.11
N LEU A 472 13.07 -17.09 -6.75
CA LEU A 472 11.99 -17.94 -6.24
C LEU A 472 12.58 -19.26 -5.75
N LEU A 473 12.39 -19.58 -4.47
CA LEU A 473 12.83 -20.84 -3.87
C LEU A 473 11.63 -21.77 -3.60
N ALA A 474 11.57 -22.89 -4.30
CA ALA A 474 10.66 -24.00 -4.04
C ALA A 474 11.23 -24.88 -2.92
N ASN A 475 10.69 -24.76 -1.70
CA ASN A 475 11.14 -25.46 -0.50
C ASN A 475 9.96 -26.19 0.20
N ASN A 476 9.02 -26.69 -0.59
CA ASN A 476 7.90 -27.49 -0.07
C ASN A 476 8.36 -28.93 0.24
N PRO A 477 7.97 -29.51 1.39
CA PRO A 477 8.33 -30.89 1.74
C PRO A 477 7.54 -31.95 0.94
N SER A 478 6.41 -31.57 0.35
CA SER A 478 5.57 -32.45 -0.46
C SER A 478 4.66 -31.64 -1.40
N GLY A 479 4.16 -32.29 -2.45
CA GLY A 479 3.32 -31.65 -3.47
C GLY A 479 4.12 -30.73 -4.38
N SER A 480 3.52 -29.62 -4.82
CA SER A 480 4.18 -28.63 -5.69
C SER A 480 4.28 -27.27 -5.00
N ALA A 481 5.46 -26.67 -4.98
CA ALA A 481 5.65 -25.27 -4.58
C ALA A 481 5.10 -24.29 -5.63
N THR A 482 4.89 -24.68 -6.88
CA THR A 482 4.54 -23.74 -7.96
C THR A 482 3.18 -24.03 -8.61
N GLY A 483 2.27 -24.67 -7.87
CA GLY A 483 0.96 -25.06 -8.42
C GLY A 483 1.08 -26.19 -9.44
N SER A 484 0.08 -26.36 -10.30
CA SER A 484 0.07 -27.37 -11.36
C SER A 484 0.45 -26.84 -12.75
N GLY A 485 0.51 -25.52 -12.93
CA GLY A 485 0.97 -24.87 -14.15
C GLY A 485 2.49 -24.93 -14.32
N GLY A 486 2.97 -24.64 -15.54
CA GLY A 486 4.41 -24.56 -15.82
C GLY A 486 5.09 -23.37 -15.14
N VAL A 487 6.42 -23.42 -15.03
CA VAL A 487 7.27 -22.36 -14.48
C VAL A 487 8.04 -21.69 -15.62
N ILE A 488 8.07 -20.35 -15.65
CA ILE A 488 8.87 -19.55 -16.59
C ILE A 488 9.86 -18.73 -15.78
N VAL A 489 11.14 -18.85 -16.09
CA VAL A 489 12.22 -18.06 -15.47
C VAL A 489 12.77 -17.08 -16.49
N ASN A 490 12.57 -15.79 -16.24
CA ASN A 490 12.97 -14.71 -17.16
C ASN A 490 14.40 -14.19 -16.89
N ASP A 491 14.86 -13.31 -17.77
CA ASP A 491 16.18 -12.69 -17.71
C ASP A 491 16.46 -12.05 -16.34
N GLY A 492 17.61 -12.37 -15.74
CA GLY A 492 18.01 -11.86 -14.43
C GLY A 492 17.26 -12.46 -13.24
N ALA A 493 16.38 -13.43 -13.46
CA ALA A 493 15.66 -14.15 -12.41
C ALA A 493 16.27 -15.54 -12.14
N THR A 494 16.08 -16.03 -10.92
CA THR A 494 16.54 -17.35 -10.47
C THR A 494 15.38 -18.17 -9.91
N PHE A 495 15.26 -19.42 -10.36
CA PHE A 495 14.40 -20.42 -9.73
C PHE A 495 15.26 -21.51 -9.07
N GLY A 496 14.97 -21.83 -7.81
CA GLY A 496 15.78 -22.74 -7.02
C GLY A 496 15.04 -23.41 -5.88
N GLY A 497 15.79 -23.87 -4.88
CA GLY A 497 15.27 -24.54 -3.68
C GLY A 497 15.40 -26.06 -3.71
N ALA A 498 15.00 -26.73 -2.63
CA ALA A 498 15.17 -28.17 -2.40
C ALA A 498 13.84 -28.96 -2.39
N GLY A 499 12.78 -28.35 -2.92
CA GLY A 499 11.43 -28.90 -2.97
C GLY A 499 11.07 -29.48 -4.34
N SER A 500 9.81 -29.34 -4.72
CA SER A 500 9.29 -29.85 -5.99
C SER A 500 8.38 -28.84 -6.69
N SER A 501 8.44 -28.80 -8.02
CA SER A 501 7.50 -28.06 -8.88
C SER A 501 6.88 -28.98 -9.92
N ALA A 502 5.62 -28.75 -10.24
CA ALA A 502 4.93 -29.45 -11.32
C ALA A 502 5.02 -28.69 -12.64
N GLY A 503 4.65 -29.37 -13.73
CA GLY A 503 4.60 -28.80 -15.07
C GLY A 503 5.98 -28.56 -15.69
N LEU A 504 5.99 -28.04 -16.91
CA LEU A 504 7.22 -27.72 -17.62
C LEU A 504 7.87 -26.48 -17.00
N THR A 505 9.13 -26.60 -16.59
CA THR A 505 9.99 -25.47 -16.23
C THR A 505 10.74 -24.99 -17.47
N THR A 506 10.45 -23.79 -17.94
CA THR A 506 11.16 -23.13 -19.05
C THR A 506 12.08 -22.06 -18.49
N VAL A 507 13.38 -22.21 -18.73
CA VAL A 507 14.39 -21.21 -18.36
C VAL A 507 14.75 -20.43 -19.62
N ASN A 508 14.33 -19.17 -19.68
CA ASN A 508 14.59 -18.31 -20.83
C ASN A 508 16.05 -17.83 -20.85
N SER A 509 16.48 -17.27 -21.98
CA SER A 509 17.79 -16.62 -22.09
C SER A 509 17.98 -15.60 -20.95
N GLY A 510 19.10 -15.70 -20.25
CA GLY A 510 19.43 -14.85 -19.09
C GLY A 510 18.78 -15.29 -17.77
N GLY A 511 17.84 -16.24 -17.78
CA GLY A 511 17.28 -16.85 -16.58
C GLY A 511 18.19 -17.94 -16.01
N THR A 512 18.10 -18.19 -14.70
CA THR A 512 18.90 -19.18 -13.99
C THR A 512 18.03 -20.20 -13.26
N LEU A 513 18.36 -21.49 -13.39
CA LEU A 513 17.87 -22.54 -12.50
C LEU A 513 19.03 -23.01 -11.62
N ALA A 514 18.87 -22.88 -10.30
CA ALA A 514 19.88 -23.17 -9.30
C ALA A 514 19.27 -23.97 -8.15
N PRO A 515 19.38 -25.32 -8.13
CA PRO A 515 18.83 -26.12 -7.04
C PRO A 515 19.38 -25.70 -5.67
N GLY A 516 18.57 -25.87 -4.63
CA GLY A 516 18.95 -25.59 -3.25
C GLY A 516 19.01 -24.12 -2.85
N ALA A 517 19.62 -23.93 -1.68
CA ALA A 517 20.22 -22.67 -1.20
C ALA A 517 21.65 -23.00 -0.73
N SER A 518 22.35 -23.81 -1.57
CA SER A 518 23.73 -24.30 -1.39
C SER A 518 23.93 -25.33 -0.27
N ALA A 519 23.80 -26.65 -0.48
CA ALA A 519 23.33 -27.37 -1.67
C ALA A 519 21.90 -27.91 -1.47
N GLY A 520 21.23 -28.33 -2.54
CA GLY A 520 19.90 -28.94 -2.47
C GLY A 520 19.47 -29.74 -3.70
N ARG A 521 18.47 -30.59 -3.53
CA ARG A 521 17.84 -31.34 -4.63
C ARG A 521 16.52 -30.68 -5.01
N LEU A 522 16.46 -30.08 -6.20
CA LEU A 522 15.21 -29.56 -6.77
C LEU A 522 14.57 -30.62 -7.67
N THR A 523 13.29 -30.92 -7.46
CA THR A 523 12.54 -31.83 -8.32
C THR A 523 11.60 -31.06 -9.25
N VAL A 524 11.63 -31.38 -10.54
CA VAL A 524 10.73 -30.78 -11.55
C VAL A 524 10.11 -31.87 -12.44
N ASP A 525 8.94 -31.63 -13.03
CA ASP A 525 8.33 -32.60 -13.94
C ASP A 525 9.06 -32.69 -15.28
N ALA A 526 9.32 -31.54 -15.89
CA ALA A 526 10.12 -31.43 -17.10
C ALA A 526 10.87 -30.10 -17.09
N VAL A 527 11.98 -30.01 -17.82
CA VAL A 527 12.74 -28.77 -17.95
C VAL A 527 13.16 -28.52 -19.39
N GLN A 528 13.14 -27.25 -19.79
CA GLN A 528 13.69 -26.75 -21.04
C GLN A 528 14.61 -25.56 -20.76
N PHE A 529 15.89 -25.71 -21.12
CA PHE A 529 16.85 -24.60 -21.11
C PHE A 529 16.91 -23.96 -22.50
N ILE A 530 16.44 -22.73 -22.63
CA ILE A 530 16.55 -21.95 -23.88
C ILE A 530 18.02 -21.52 -24.07
N PRO A 531 18.55 -21.42 -25.30
CA PRO A 531 19.89 -20.87 -25.53
C PRO A 531 20.09 -19.53 -24.81
N GLY A 532 21.20 -19.43 -24.06
CA GLY A 532 21.50 -18.28 -23.19
C GLY A 532 20.96 -18.38 -21.75
N ALA A 533 20.17 -19.39 -21.40
CA ALA A 533 19.81 -19.71 -20.02
C ALA A 533 21.00 -20.30 -19.25
N THR A 534 20.92 -20.32 -17.91
CA THR A 534 21.92 -20.94 -17.04
C THR A 534 21.33 -22.04 -16.18
N PHE A 535 21.97 -23.21 -16.16
CA PHE A 535 21.87 -24.17 -15.07
C PHE A 535 23.08 -23.97 -14.16
N LEU A 536 22.85 -23.56 -12.92
CA LEU A 536 23.89 -23.39 -11.90
C LEU A 536 23.84 -24.59 -10.95
N ALA A 537 24.95 -25.32 -10.85
CA ALA A 537 25.11 -26.43 -9.92
C ALA A 537 26.25 -26.13 -8.93
N GLU A 538 25.95 -26.18 -7.64
CA GLU A 538 26.95 -25.99 -6.59
C GLU A 538 27.48 -27.35 -6.10
N VAL A 539 28.79 -27.45 -5.87
CA VAL A 539 29.43 -28.57 -5.17
C VAL A 539 30.03 -28.01 -3.88
N THR A 540 29.45 -28.38 -2.73
CA THR A 540 29.84 -27.85 -1.42
C THR A 540 30.85 -28.73 -0.69
N SER A 541 30.94 -30.00 -1.08
CA SER A 541 31.71 -31.03 -0.40
C SER A 541 32.12 -32.12 -1.41
N ALA A 542 33.26 -32.77 -1.19
CA ALA A 542 33.72 -33.90 -2.00
C ALA A 542 32.94 -35.21 -1.72
N GLY A 543 31.87 -35.14 -0.95
CA GLY A 543 30.96 -36.26 -0.75
C GLY A 543 30.09 -36.53 -2.00
N ALA A 544 29.53 -37.74 -2.06
CA ALA A 544 28.77 -38.22 -3.21
C ALA A 544 27.24 -38.16 -3.02
N VAL A 545 26.72 -37.41 -2.04
CA VAL A 545 25.29 -37.35 -1.72
C VAL A 545 24.60 -36.17 -2.44
N PRO A 546 23.76 -36.43 -3.47
CA PRO A 546 23.03 -35.37 -4.16
C PRO A 546 22.04 -34.66 -3.23
N GLY A 547 21.99 -33.34 -3.36
CA GLY A 547 21.20 -32.43 -2.53
C GLY A 547 21.77 -32.18 -1.13
N VAL A 548 22.95 -32.73 -0.82
CA VAL A 548 23.66 -32.49 0.44
C VAL A 548 25.07 -31.98 0.16
N ASP A 549 25.85 -32.77 -0.58
CA ASP A 549 27.24 -32.44 -0.95
C ASP A 549 27.33 -31.61 -2.23
N TYR A 550 26.30 -31.69 -3.06
CA TYR A 550 26.18 -30.95 -4.32
C TYR A 550 24.72 -30.80 -4.72
N ASP A 551 24.44 -29.83 -5.57
CA ASP A 551 23.11 -29.60 -6.12
C ASP A 551 22.70 -30.68 -7.10
N GLN A 552 21.44 -31.09 -7.02
CA GLN A 552 20.86 -31.96 -8.04
C GLN A 552 19.54 -31.43 -8.56
N LEU A 553 19.44 -31.32 -9.87
CA LEU A 553 18.17 -31.21 -10.57
C LEU A 553 17.63 -32.60 -10.90
N PHE A 554 16.55 -32.99 -10.21
CA PHE A 554 15.85 -34.25 -10.47
C PHE A 554 14.64 -33.98 -11.38
N VAL A 555 14.67 -34.48 -12.62
CA VAL A 555 13.63 -34.28 -13.64
C VAL A 555 12.84 -35.57 -13.82
N ASN A 556 11.55 -35.59 -13.47
CA ASN A 556 10.73 -36.80 -13.62
C ASN A 556 10.61 -37.25 -15.08
N GLY A 557 10.46 -36.29 -15.99
CA GLY A 557 10.23 -36.48 -17.41
C GLY A 557 11.41 -36.05 -18.27
N ALA A 558 11.15 -35.21 -19.27
CA ALA A 558 12.16 -34.78 -20.22
C ALA A 558 12.97 -33.59 -19.70
N ALA A 559 14.31 -33.72 -19.78
CA ALA A 559 15.24 -32.62 -19.69
C ALA A 559 15.72 -32.27 -21.12
N THR A 560 15.29 -31.12 -21.62
CA THR A 560 15.77 -30.57 -22.90
C THR A 560 16.86 -29.56 -22.61
N LEU A 561 18.09 -29.95 -22.93
CA LEU A 561 19.27 -29.15 -22.69
C LEU A 561 19.51 -28.20 -23.86
N GLY A 562 19.96 -27.03 -23.46
CA GLY A 562 20.39 -25.88 -24.26
C GLY A 562 21.16 -25.02 -23.27
N GLY A 563 21.06 -23.70 -23.33
CA GLY A 563 21.66 -22.82 -22.30
C GLY A 563 23.14 -23.13 -21.99
N ASN A 564 23.59 -22.77 -20.79
CA ASN A 564 24.95 -22.99 -20.31
C ASN A 564 24.91 -23.71 -18.96
N LEU A 565 25.86 -24.62 -18.75
CA LEU A 565 26.17 -25.17 -17.44
C LEU A 565 27.19 -24.26 -16.74
N VAL A 566 26.89 -23.87 -15.51
CA VAL A 566 27.82 -23.19 -14.60
C VAL A 566 27.98 -24.04 -13.36
N VAL A 567 29.22 -24.27 -12.95
CA VAL A 567 29.55 -25.02 -11.74
C VAL A 567 30.22 -24.08 -10.75
N ASP A 568 29.74 -24.07 -9.52
CA ASP A 568 30.36 -23.32 -8.42
C ASP A 568 30.88 -24.28 -7.35
N LEU A 569 32.17 -24.18 -7.03
CA LEU A 569 32.76 -24.86 -5.88
C LEU A 569 32.52 -24.02 -4.62
N ALA A 570 31.30 -24.11 -4.09
CA ALA A 570 30.94 -23.49 -2.83
C ALA A 570 31.64 -24.19 -1.64
N GLY A 571 31.73 -23.52 -0.50
CA GLY A 571 32.21 -24.13 0.76
C GLY A 571 33.71 -24.41 0.85
N GLY A 572 34.51 -24.02 -0.15
CA GLY A 572 35.98 -24.18 -0.13
C GLY A 572 36.44 -25.62 -0.33
N THR A 573 35.59 -26.47 -0.92
CA THR A 573 35.96 -27.85 -1.28
C THR A 573 36.95 -27.86 -2.44
N THR A 574 37.80 -28.89 -2.50
CA THR A 574 38.64 -29.19 -3.67
C THR A 574 38.44 -30.65 -4.01
N PRO A 575 37.57 -30.96 -4.98
CA PRO A 575 37.31 -32.33 -5.40
C PRO A 575 38.59 -33.02 -5.88
N ALA A 576 38.66 -34.33 -5.73
CA ALA A 576 39.67 -35.17 -6.36
C ALA A 576 39.26 -35.54 -7.79
N ALA A 577 40.21 -35.97 -8.62
CA ALA A 577 39.93 -36.40 -9.98
C ALA A 577 38.93 -37.57 -10.05
N GLU A 578 38.94 -38.45 -9.04
CA GLU A 578 38.05 -39.62 -8.97
C GLU A 578 36.64 -39.29 -8.44
N ASP A 579 36.40 -38.06 -7.98
CA ASP A 579 35.09 -37.67 -7.48
C ASP A 579 34.10 -37.50 -8.64
N SER A 580 32.84 -37.88 -8.39
CA SER A 580 31.78 -37.82 -9.39
C SER A 580 30.50 -37.24 -8.81
N PHE A 581 29.87 -36.31 -9.52
CA PHE A 581 28.68 -35.58 -9.07
C PHE A 581 27.57 -35.63 -10.13
N SER A 582 26.47 -36.36 -9.86
CA SER A 582 25.33 -36.47 -10.79
C SER A 582 24.39 -35.28 -10.62
N ILE A 583 24.75 -34.14 -11.21
CA ILE A 583 24.08 -32.85 -11.00
C ILE A 583 22.70 -32.76 -11.68
N LEU A 584 22.41 -33.63 -12.65
CA LEU A 584 21.08 -33.73 -13.26
C LEU A 584 20.75 -35.20 -13.52
N THR A 585 19.53 -35.60 -13.18
CA THR A 585 18.96 -36.91 -13.57
C THR A 585 17.60 -36.69 -14.21
N ALA A 586 17.27 -37.42 -15.27
CA ALA A 586 16.03 -37.25 -16.01
C ALA A 586 15.33 -38.57 -16.38
N GLY A 587 14.04 -38.52 -16.69
CA GLY A 587 13.35 -39.62 -17.37
C GLY A 587 13.79 -39.77 -18.83
N SER A 588 14.16 -38.66 -19.48
CA SER A 588 14.86 -38.64 -20.78
C SER A 588 15.72 -37.39 -20.90
N LEU A 589 16.89 -37.52 -21.54
CA LEU A 589 17.84 -36.44 -21.78
C LEU A 589 17.89 -36.11 -23.27
N ASN A 590 17.65 -34.85 -23.65
CA ASN A 590 17.68 -34.40 -25.04
C ASN A 590 18.67 -33.23 -25.19
N GLY A 591 19.69 -33.40 -26.04
CA GLY A 591 20.70 -32.38 -26.28
C GLY A 591 21.78 -32.30 -25.19
N GLU A 592 22.59 -31.24 -25.26
CA GLU A 592 23.71 -30.94 -24.35
C GLU A 592 23.64 -29.45 -23.95
N PHE A 593 24.38 -29.06 -22.91
CA PHE A 593 24.58 -27.63 -22.62
C PHE A 593 25.47 -26.99 -23.69
N ALA A 594 25.14 -25.78 -24.14
CA ALA A 594 25.78 -25.16 -25.31
C ALA A 594 27.26 -24.84 -25.10
N ASN A 595 27.71 -24.69 -23.86
CA ASN A 595 29.10 -24.37 -23.52
C ASN A 595 29.99 -25.61 -23.28
N VAL A 596 29.43 -26.82 -23.27
CA VAL A 596 30.21 -28.04 -23.02
C VAL A 596 29.57 -29.28 -23.66
N THR A 597 30.29 -29.90 -24.58
CA THR A 597 29.87 -31.16 -25.23
C THR A 597 30.19 -32.38 -24.37
N ASP A 598 29.67 -33.56 -24.71
CA ASP A 598 30.04 -34.80 -24.00
C ASP A 598 31.56 -35.04 -23.98
N GLY A 599 32.08 -35.31 -22.77
CA GLY A 599 33.50 -35.45 -22.50
C GLY A 599 34.28 -34.12 -22.46
N GLY A 600 33.65 -32.98 -22.73
CA GLY A 600 34.26 -31.66 -22.61
C GLY A 600 34.46 -31.23 -21.15
N PHE A 601 35.23 -30.16 -20.94
CA PHE A 601 35.44 -29.57 -19.61
C PHE A 601 34.68 -28.26 -19.44
N VAL A 602 34.12 -28.06 -18.25
CA VAL A 602 33.53 -26.80 -17.80
C VAL A 602 34.41 -26.22 -16.69
N ASN A 603 34.87 -24.98 -16.87
CA ASN A 603 35.59 -24.27 -15.81
C ASN A 603 34.60 -23.91 -14.69
N GLU A 604 35.03 -24.06 -13.45
CA GLU A 604 34.24 -23.61 -12.30
C GLU A 604 34.29 -22.08 -12.16
N LEU A 605 33.26 -21.50 -11.57
CA LEU A 605 33.00 -20.06 -11.54
C LEU A 605 34.13 -19.22 -10.92
N ASN A 606 34.82 -19.75 -9.90
CA ASN A 606 35.93 -19.10 -9.19
C ASN A 606 37.29 -19.30 -9.90
N GLY A 607 37.34 -20.08 -10.98
CA GLY A 607 38.51 -20.33 -11.81
C GLY A 607 39.68 -21.07 -11.14
N GLN A 608 39.41 -21.80 -10.07
CA GLN A 608 40.25 -22.76 -9.34
C GLN A 608 40.37 -24.12 -10.03
N GLY A 609 39.52 -24.41 -11.02
CA GLY A 609 39.58 -25.69 -11.72
C GLY A 609 38.53 -25.90 -12.79
N ALA A 610 38.43 -27.13 -13.26
CA ALA A 610 37.46 -27.56 -14.24
C ALA A 610 37.01 -29.00 -14.00
N PHE A 611 35.76 -29.28 -14.35
CA PHE A 611 35.20 -30.64 -14.36
C PHE A 611 35.00 -31.11 -15.78
N ARG A 612 35.24 -32.40 -16.02
CA ARG A 612 34.72 -33.06 -17.21
C ARG A 612 33.21 -33.26 -17.05
N VAL A 613 32.46 -33.02 -18.12
CA VAL A 613 31.02 -33.26 -18.17
C VAL A 613 30.75 -34.50 -19.00
N ARG A 614 29.92 -35.39 -18.46
CA ARG A 614 29.43 -36.58 -19.15
C ARG A 614 27.92 -36.54 -19.26
N TYR A 615 27.41 -36.81 -20.45
CA TYR A 615 25.97 -36.99 -20.70
C TYR A 615 25.71 -38.47 -20.92
N SER A 616 25.08 -39.15 -19.97
CA SER A 616 24.74 -40.56 -20.15
C SER A 616 23.34 -40.72 -20.73
N SER A 617 23.21 -41.52 -21.79
CA SER A 617 21.89 -41.95 -22.29
C SER A 617 21.25 -43.05 -21.43
N ILE A 618 22.01 -43.65 -20.51
CA ILE A 618 21.54 -44.67 -19.56
C ILE A 618 22.36 -44.47 -18.26
N PRO A 619 21.83 -43.79 -17.23
CA PRO A 619 20.40 -43.66 -16.89
C PRO A 619 19.72 -42.32 -17.25
N ASN A 620 20.22 -41.53 -18.21
CA ASN A 620 19.79 -40.14 -18.51
C ASN A 620 20.25 -39.12 -17.46
N ASP A 621 21.57 -38.99 -17.29
CA ASP A 621 22.16 -38.05 -16.33
C ASP A 621 23.21 -37.12 -16.95
N VAL A 622 23.46 -36.01 -16.25
CA VAL A 622 24.62 -35.15 -16.46
C VAL A 622 25.51 -35.29 -15.24
N VAL A 623 26.75 -35.71 -15.45
CA VAL A 623 27.70 -36.04 -14.38
C VAL A 623 28.96 -35.21 -14.54
N LEU A 624 29.40 -34.60 -13.45
CA LEU A 624 30.72 -33.99 -13.34
C LEU A 624 31.72 -35.06 -12.89
N THR A 625 32.84 -35.21 -13.59
CA THR A 625 33.93 -36.15 -13.27
C THR A 625 35.29 -35.49 -13.48
N ASP A 626 36.38 -36.19 -13.14
CA ASP A 626 37.75 -35.85 -13.52
C ASP A 626 38.15 -34.40 -13.18
N TYR A 627 37.87 -33.95 -11.95
CA TYR A 627 38.21 -32.58 -11.54
C TYR A 627 39.70 -32.30 -11.70
N GLN A 628 40.03 -31.16 -12.31
CA GLN A 628 41.38 -30.62 -12.41
C GLN A 628 41.47 -29.30 -11.67
N SER A 629 42.46 -29.15 -10.77
CA SER A 629 42.69 -27.95 -9.95
C SER A 629 43.42 -26.81 -10.69
N VAL A 630 43.47 -26.87 -12.02
CA VAL A 630 44.02 -25.84 -12.90
C VAL A 630 42.99 -25.52 -13.98
N ARG A 631 42.99 -24.28 -14.48
CA ARG A 631 42.07 -23.88 -15.54
C ARG A 631 42.32 -24.70 -16.80
N PHE A 632 41.24 -25.18 -17.41
CA PHE A 632 41.32 -26.07 -18.55
C PHE A 632 41.18 -25.31 -19.85
N LEU A 633 42.25 -25.34 -20.67
CA LEU A 633 42.24 -24.93 -22.07
C LEU A 633 42.77 -26.09 -22.92
N ALA A 634 41.90 -26.74 -23.69
CA ALA A 634 42.27 -27.94 -24.44
C ALA A 634 43.51 -27.69 -25.33
N GLY A 635 44.58 -28.45 -25.12
CA GLY A 635 45.83 -28.30 -25.87
C GLY A 635 46.86 -27.34 -25.26
N ASP A 636 46.53 -26.63 -24.18
CA ASP A 636 47.46 -25.83 -23.36
C ASP A 636 48.20 -26.76 -22.38
N TYR A 637 49.09 -27.58 -22.94
CA TYR A 637 49.81 -28.62 -22.24
C TYR A 637 50.89 -28.10 -21.27
N ASN A 638 51.22 -26.81 -21.31
CA ASN A 638 52.12 -26.18 -20.33
C ASN A 638 51.38 -25.32 -19.29
N GLY A 639 50.07 -25.09 -19.46
CA GLY A 639 49.20 -24.41 -18.51
C GLY A 639 49.44 -22.89 -18.43
N ASP A 640 50.00 -22.29 -19.48
CA ASP A 640 50.30 -20.85 -19.54
C ASP A 640 49.08 -19.99 -19.95
N GLY A 641 47.95 -20.65 -20.23
CA GLY A 641 46.70 -20.04 -20.65
C GLY A 641 46.63 -19.79 -22.15
N THR A 642 47.58 -20.26 -22.96
CA THR A 642 47.61 -20.08 -24.42
C THR A 642 48.09 -21.33 -25.14
N VAL A 643 47.27 -21.90 -26.02
CA VAL A 643 47.69 -23.02 -26.88
C VAL A 643 48.64 -22.52 -27.96
N ASN A 644 49.92 -22.85 -27.86
CA ASN A 644 50.98 -22.36 -28.73
C ASN A 644 52.08 -23.42 -28.99
N ALA A 645 53.19 -23.02 -29.61
CA ALA A 645 54.25 -23.97 -30.00
C ALA A 645 54.97 -24.61 -28.80
N ALA A 646 54.91 -23.98 -27.62
CA ALA A 646 55.41 -24.55 -26.37
C ALA A 646 54.62 -25.82 -25.99
N ASP A 647 53.30 -25.82 -26.17
CA ASP A 647 52.46 -26.97 -25.85
C ASP A 647 52.71 -28.17 -26.76
N TYR A 648 52.97 -27.92 -28.04
CA TYR A 648 53.40 -28.97 -28.96
C TYR A 648 54.66 -29.69 -28.46
N THR A 649 55.58 -28.92 -27.88
CA THR A 649 56.82 -29.47 -27.32
C THR A 649 56.51 -30.35 -26.13
N VAL A 650 55.61 -29.92 -25.23
CA VAL A 650 55.17 -30.74 -24.09
C VAL A 650 54.47 -32.01 -24.56
N TRP A 651 53.58 -31.94 -25.56
CA TRP A 651 52.94 -33.12 -26.15
C TRP A 651 53.96 -34.11 -26.70
N ARG A 652 54.86 -33.62 -27.58
CA ARG A 652 55.83 -34.46 -28.28
C ARG A 652 56.75 -35.18 -27.31
N ASP A 653 57.19 -34.49 -26.27
CA ASP A 653 58.12 -35.04 -25.28
C ASP A 653 57.44 -36.10 -24.38
N ASN A 654 56.11 -36.16 -24.36
CA ASN A 654 55.32 -37.16 -23.63
C ASN A 654 54.65 -38.20 -24.54
N LEU A 655 55.02 -38.30 -25.82
CA LEU A 655 54.41 -39.25 -26.76
C LEU A 655 54.56 -40.72 -26.28
N GLY A 656 53.43 -41.44 -26.19
CA GLY A 656 53.34 -42.81 -25.69
C GLY A 656 53.24 -42.92 -24.16
N ALA A 657 53.26 -41.79 -23.43
CA ALA A 657 53.02 -41.80 -22.00
C ALA A 657 51.56 -42.21 -21.67
N PRO A 658 51.30 -42.70 -20.45
CA PRO A 658 49.95 -43.01 -20.00
C PRO A 658 49.00 -41.80 -20.07
N ALA A 659 47.71 -42.07 -20.02
CA ALA A 659 46.68 -41.04 -19.83
C ALA A 659 47.00 -40.13 -18.64
N SER A 660 46.53 -38.88 -18.71
CA SER A 660 46.71 -37.85 -17.67
C SER A 660 48.13 -37.30 -17.52
N THR A 661 49.07 -37.66 -18.40
CA THR A 661 50.44 -37.11 -18.36
C THR A 661 50.48 -35.62 -18.74
N LEU A 662 49.67 -35.21 -19.71
CA LEU A 662 49.55 -33.82 -20.12
C LEU A 662 48.46 -33.12 -19.29
N ILE A 663 48.79 -31.95 -18.74
CA ILE A 663 47.78 -31.06 -18.16
C ILE A 663 46.88 -30.52 -19.27
N ASN A 664 45.60 -30.27 -19.02
CA ASN A 664 44.65 -29.81 -20.03
C ASN A 664 44.45 -30.74 -21.25
N ASP A 665 44.67 -32.05 -21.09
CA ASP A 665 44.31 -33.06 -22.09
C ASP A 665 42.84 -33.52 -21.95
N PRO A 666 41.96 -33.22 -22.94
CA PRO A 666 40.58 -33.63 -22.90
C PRO A 666 40.39 -35.11 -23.24
N ASN A 667 41.38 -35.80 -23.80
CA ASN A 667 41.16 -37.16 -24.29
C ASN A 667 41.35 -38.21 -23.18
N LEU A 668 42.23 -37.95 -22.21
CA LEU A 668 42.61 -38.91 -21.14
C LEU A 668 42.89 -40.33 -21.69
N THR A 669 43.46 -40.40 -22.88
CA THR A 669 43.99 -41.60 -23.51
C THR A 669 45.52 -41.57 -23.43
N SER A 670 46.19 -42.65 -23.83
CA SER A 670 47.66 -42.63 -23.94
C SER A 670 48.10 -41.55 -24.92
N ILE A 671 49.11 -40.75 -24.56
CA ILE A 671 49.49 -39.54 -25.29
C ILE A 671 49.91 -39.91 -26.72
N GLY A 672 49.17 -39.40 -27.71
CA GLY A 672 49.26 -39.85 -29.09
C GLY A 672 48.69 -38.86 -30.09
N ALA A 673 48.17 -39.39 -31.19
CA ALA A 673 47.65 -38.59 -32.30
C ALA A 673 46.43 -37.74 -31.93
N GLU A 674 45.65 -38.18 -30.92
CA GLU A 674 44.46 -37.47 -30.44
C GLU A 674 44.83 -36.14 -29.77
N GLN A 675 45.82 -36.15 -28.87
CA GLN A 675 46.34 -34.96 -28.21
C GLN A 675 46.99 -33.99 -29.20
N PHE A 676 47.71 -34.52 -30.19
CA PHE A 676 48.24 -33.66 -31.26
C PHE A 676 47.13 -32.95 -32.05
N ALA A 677 46.05 -33.67 -32.37
CA ALA A 677 44.89 -33.09 -33.03
C ALA A 677 44.26 -32.01 -32.14
N THR A 678 44.07 -32.28 -30.84
CA THR A 678 43.57 -31.29 -29.87
C THR A 678 44.41 -30.01 -29.85
N TRP A 679 45.73 -30.13 -29.72
CA TRP A 679 46.63 -28.97 -29.76
C TRP A 679 46.52 -28.20 -31.08
N ARG A 680 46.55 -28.91 -32.21
CA ARG A 680 46.50 -28.30 -33.55
C ARG A 680 45.21 -27.53 -33.75
N ASP A 681 44.09 -28.11 -33.33
CA ASP A 681 42.76 -27.54 -33.56
C ASP A 681 42.50 -26.33 -32.64
N ASN A 682 43.20 -26.24 -31.50
CA ASN A 682 43.12 -25.11 -30.57
C ASN A 682 44.30 -24.11 -30.68
N TYR A 683 45.24 -24.32 -31.61
CA TYR A 683 46.44 -23.48 -31.73
C TYR A 683 46.10 -22.00 -31.92
N GLY A 684 46.63 -21.14 -31.04
CA GLY A 684 46.40 -19.70 -31.00
C GLY A 684 45.23 -19.27 -30.12
N VAL A 685 44.51 -20.20 -29.49
CA VAL A 685 43.47 -19.87 -28.50
C VAL A 685 44.12 -19.54 -27.16
N SER A 686 43.63 -18.51 -26.48
CA SER A 686 44.05 -18.13 -25.12
C SER A 686 42.87 -17.94 -24.20
N LEU A 687 43.02 -18.30 -22.92
CA LEU A 687 42.02 -18.00 -21.89
C LEU A 687 41.89 -16.46 -21.73
N PRO A 688 40.65 -15.95 -21.53
CA PRO A 688 40.46 -14.54 -21.23
C PRO A 688 41.13 -14.16 -19.89
N PRO A 689 41.61 -12.90 -19.74
CA PRO A 689 42.14 -12.41 -18.46
C PRO A 689 41.09 -12.52 -17.36
N ILE A 690 41.54 -12.74 -16.12
CA ILE A 690 40.64 -12.84 -14.96
C ILE A 690 39.96 -11.48 -14.72
N GLY A 691 38.73 -11.33 -15.20
CA GLY A 691 37.88 -10.17 -14.94
C GLY A 691 36.81 -10.53 -13.91
N PHE A 692 36.86 -9.93 -12.73
CA PHE A 692 35.77 -10.00 -11.76
C PHE A 692 34.54 -9.29 -12.34
N ALA A 693 33.53 -10.04 -12.75
CA ALA A 693 32.19 -9.52 -13.00
C ALA A 693 31.25 -10.00 -11.89
N ILE A 694 31.51 -9.53 -10.67
CA ILE A 694 30.45 -9.46 -9.66
C ILE A 694 29.65 -8.20 -9.96
N GLY A 695 28.33 -8.33 -10.13
CA GLY A 695 27.41 -7.22 -9.95
C GLY A 695 27.47 -6.77 -8.49
N ALA A 696 28.54 -6.05 -8.12
CA ALA A 696 28.68 -5.42 -6.82
C ALA A 696 27.85 -4.15 -6.82
N GLN A 697 26.98 -4.03 -5.80
CA GLN A 697 26.34 -2.79 -5.41
C GLN A 697 27.33 -1.63 -5.46
N ALA A 698 26.96 -0.58 -6.20
CA ALA A 698 27.61 0.72 -6.07
C ALA A 698 27.42 1.22 -4.63
N PRO A 699 28.48 1.67 -3.92
CA PRO A 699 28.33 2.20 -2.57
C PRO A 699 27.61 3.56 -2.60
N GLU A 700 26.66 3.78 -1.69
CA GLU A 700 26.15 5.11 -1.43
C GLU A 700 27.29 6.06 -1.01
N PRO A 701 27.31 7.33 -1.46
CA PRO A 701 28.23 8.31 -0.91
C PRO A 701 27.80 8.65 0.52
N ARG A 702 28.62 8.24 1.50
CA ARG A 702 28.50 8.73 2.88
C ARG A 702 28.77 10.22 2.93
N SER A 703 27.72 11.00 2.76
CA SER A 703 27.65 12.41 3.13
C SER A 703 27.42 12.49 4.63
N LEU A 704 28.46 12.45 5.46
CA LEU A 704 28.51 13.03 6.82
C LEU A 704 29.76 12.52 7.56
N LEU A 705 30.83 13.31 7.55
CA LEU A 705 31.60 13.70 8.75
C LEU A 705 32.61 14.78 8.35
N LEU A 706 32.07 15.96 8.07
CA LEU A 706 32.75 17.22 8.23
C LEU A 706 32.78 17.52 9.74
N ALA A 707 33.84 17.11 10.46
CA ALA A 707 34.24 17.75 11.72
C ALA A 707 35.60 17.20 12.20
N LEU A 708 36.49 18.13 12.53
CA LEU A 708 37.75 17.98 13.27
C LEU A 708 38.93 17.32 12.54
N ALA A 709 39.79 18.15 11.93
CA ALA A 709 41.10 18.48 12.51
C ALA A 709 41.93 19.34 11.54
N LEU A 710 41.64 20.64 11.48
CA LEU A 710 42.63 21.64 11.08
C LEU A 710 43.29 22.17 12.35
N ALA A 711 44.52 21.75 12.63
CA ALA A 711 45.55 22.54 13.29
C ALA A 711 46.93 21.86 13.15
N PHE A 712 47.70 22.34 12.19
CA PHE A 712 49.16 22.29 12.02
C PHE A 712 49.99 22.51 13.33
N PRO A 713 51.35 22.50 13.31
CA PRO A 713 52.33 21.77 12.49
C PRO A 713 53.55 21.22 13.31
N ALA A 714 54.41 20.50 12.57
CA ALA A 714 55.88 20.47 12.69
C ALA A 714 56.56 19.86 13.93
N LEU A 715 57.40 18.84 13.71
CA LEU A 715 58.85 18.94 13.90
C LEU A 715 59.61 17.67 13.44
N ARG A 716 60.53 17.91 12.50
CA ARG A 716 61.89 17.34 12.32
C ARG A 716 62.11 15.83 12.14
N ARG A 717 62.60 15.53 10.92
CA ARG A 717 63.81 14.73 10.58
C ARG A 717 64.56 14.10 11.78
N ARG A 718 64.70 12.78 11.74
CA ARG A 718 65.94 12.11 11.32
C ARG A 718 65.62 10.83 10.58
#